data_AF-A0A2V5YTR4-F1
#
_entry.id   AF-A0A2V5YTR4-F1
#
_cell.length_a   1.000
_cell.length_b   1.000
_cell.length_c   1.000
_cell.angle_alpha   90.00
_cell.angle_beta   90.00
_cell.angle_gamma   90.00
#
_symmetry.space_group_name_H-M   'P 1'
#
loop_
_entity.id
_entity.type
_entity.pdbx_description
1 polymer ?
#
loop_
_entity_poly.entity_id
_entity_poly.type
_entity_poly.pdbx_seq_one_letter_code
_entity_poly.pdbx_strand_id
1 'polypeptide(L)'
;MALSTPIPGKISGLVFSRRSRACIFALVLAAVTILVYRPAWNGGFLWDDDAYVTNNELLTAPDGLRRIWFSLDSPSQYFPLVYTTFRVEHALWGLNPTGYHWINLILHVANALLVWAVLAQLKIPGAWLAGAIFALHPVQVESVAWITERKNVLMGFFFLLTLLAWIAFVNERTKRPWLFYGLALILYLLALSAKTTACTLPAALFLILWLENQRISWKRIFQVVPFVVLGLAMGSLAIWWERYHQGTSRAIFTFLSPIERILVASRAVWFYLSKLVWPSKLTFIYPRWDIASTHLLGYVWLLAGLIGCVVIYFLRRYLGRSIEVAAAFFVATLSPVLGFIMLYTFRYTFVADHYQYLACIGPIALVSAGLVNLADTFKKSRVVILTAALCIVTVLATLAWRQAAMYGNIETLWRTTLARNPGCWMAHNNLGIVLFEKGQLDEAIAHYRRTLQMQPNFWDADYNLGSALLGKGEVDEAILYCEEAVAKEPNDADAQVALANALLQKKRIDDAIVHYQKAAAMRPDYFLARYGLGHALLEKGQLSAAIEHCRAALLIRPGNPDCHTILAIALDESGHSVEAIQHYERALEISPQSVSALNNLAWLLATCPDVSLRNGARAIQLAQQADQFSGGTNAVVLRTLAAGYAEAGQFGKAIESGRAATRVAQMQGDNSLAGELEQQIALYELGLPFHEAPK
;
A
#
# COMPACT_ATOMS: atom_id res chain seq x y z
N MET A 1 -59.71 -42.49 -27.19
CA MET A 1 -58.28 -42.68 -26.88
C MET A 1 -57.77 -41.36 -26.34
N ALA A 2 -57.78 -41.23 -25.02
CA ALA A 2 -57.32 -40.05 -24.29
C ALA A 2 -55.81 -40.13 -24.11
N LEU A 3 -55.11 -38.98 -24.19
CA LEU A 3 -53.86 -38.73 -23.48
C LEU A 3 -53.74 -37.22 -23.24
N SER A 4 -54.58 -36.74 -22.32
CA SER A 4 -54.34 -35.53 -21.54
C SER A 4 -53.26 -35.84 -20.51
N THR A 5 -52.04 -35.34 -20.70
CA THR A 5 -51.06 -35.23 -19.61
C THR A 5 -51.22 -33.86 -18.96
N PRO A 6 -51.77 -33.76 -17.75
CA PRO A 6 -51.77 -32.51 -17.01
C PRO A 6 -50.36 -32.32 -16.45
N ILE A 7 -49.63 -31.32 -16.95
CA ILE A 7 -48.44 -30.83 -16.24
C ILE A 7 -48.94 -30.33 -14.87
N PRO A 8 -48.45 -30.86 -13.73
CA PRO A 8 -48.97 -30.47 -12.44
C PRO A 8 -48.60 -29.00 -12.16
N GLY A 9 -49.61 -28.12 -12.12
CA GLY A 9 -49.47 -26.70 -11.74
C GLY A 9 -48.93 -26.45 -10.32
N LYS A 10 -48.54 -27.50 -9.59
CA LYS A 10 -47.84 -27.41 -8.29
C LYS A 10 -46.32 -27.27 -8.41
N ILE A 11 -45.70 -27.63 -9.54
CA ILE A 11 -44.23 -27.53 -9.69
C ILE A 11 -43.82 -26.12 -10.15
N SER A 12 -44.62 -25.44 -10.98
CA SER A 12 -44.36 -24.05 -11.40
C SER A 12 -44.57 -23.02 -10.28
N GLY A 13 -45.49 -23.28 -9.35
CA GLY A 13 -45.74 -22.43 -8.17
C GLY A 13 -44.68 -22.52 -7.07
N LEU A 14 -44.03 -23.69 -6.93
CA LEU A 14 -42.94 -23.91 -5.95
C LEU A 14 -41.58 -23.40 -6.44
N VAL A 15 -41.32 -23.46 -7.76
CA VAL A 15 -40.08 -22.96 -8.38
C VAL A 15 -40.01 -21.42 -8.40
N PHE A 16 -41.15 -20.72 -8.38
CA PHE A 16 -41.23 -19.25 -8.48
C PHE A 16 -41.81 -18.55 -7.24
N SER A 17 -41.54 -19.05 -6.04
CA SER A 17 -41.88 -18.32 -4.80
C SER A 17 -41.19 -16.95 -4.75
N ARG A 18 -41.77 -15.97 -4.04
CA ARG A 18 -41.15 -14.63 -3.83
C ARG A 18 -39.74 -14.74 -3.23
N ARG A 19 -39.50 -15.76 -2.40
CA ARG A 19 -38.17 -16.08 -1.84
C ARG A 19 -37.22 -16.61 -2.91
N SER A 20 -37.67 -17.54 -3.75
CA SER A 20 -36.87 -18.10 -4.85
C SER A 20 -36.39 -17.00 -5.80
N ARG A 21 -37.27 -16.06 -6.18
CA ARG A 21 -36.90 -14.91 -7.04
C ARG A 21 -35.88 -13.97 -6.37
N ALA A 22 -36.02 -13.73 -5.07
CA ALA A 22 -35.06 -12.92 -4.32
C ALA A 22 -33.69 -13.60 -4.23
N CYS A 23 -33.65 -14.92 -4.01
CA CYS A 23 -32.40 -15.69 -4.03
C CYS A 23 -31.72 -15.65 -5.40
N ILE A 24 -32.47 -15.86 -6.49
CA ILE A 24 -31.93 -15.78 -7.86
C ILE A 24 -31.35 -14.39 -8.12
N PHE A 25 -32.08 -13.33 -7.76
CA PHE A 25 -31.56 -11.97 -7.95
C PHE A 25 -30.31 -11.70 -7.12
N ALA A 26 -30.25 -12.17 -5.87
CA ALA A 26 -29.06 -12.05 -5.04
C ALA A 26 -27.85 -12.77 -5.65
N LEU A 27 -28.04 -13.98 -6.19
CA LEU A 27 -26.99 -14.73 -6.89
C LEU A 27 -26.53 -14.03 -8.17
N VAL A 28 -27.46 -13.49 -8.96
CA VAL A 28 -27.13 -12.72 -10.18
C VAL A 28 -26.37 -11.45 -9.81
N LEU A 29 -26.83 -10.70 -8.81
CA LEU A 29 -26.13 -9.49 -8.37
C LEU A 29 -24.72 -9.82 -7.87
N ALA A 30 -24.56 -10.89 -7.09
CA ALA A 30 -23.26 -11.36 -6.65
C ALA A 30 -22.35 -11.70 -7.83
N ALA A 31 -22.83 -12.50 -8.79
CA ALA A 31 -22.07 -12.89 -9.97
C ALA A 31 -21.67 -11.69 -10.86
N VAL A 32 -22.59 -10.77 -11.12
CA VAL A 32 -22.31 -9.57 -11.92
C VAL A 32 -21.30 -8.66 -11.21
N THR A 33 -21.45 -8.45 -9.90
CA THR A 33 -20.48 -7.68 -9.11
C THR A 33 -19.10 -8.31 -9.21
N ILE A 34 -19.01 -9.62 -8.98
CA ILE A 34 -17.79 -10.41 -9.12
C ILE A 34 -17.13 -10.20 -10.49
N LEU A 35 -17.89 -10.30 -11.58
CA LEU A 35 -17.37 -10.09 -12.94
C LEU A 35 -16.89 -8.66 -13.20
N VAL A 36 -17.59 -7.65 -12.69
CA VAL A 36 -17.23 -6.23 -12.83
C VAL A 36 -15.91 -5.92 -12.12
N TYR A 37 -15.64 -6.54 -10.98
CA TYR A 37 -14.40 -6.33 -10.21
C TYR A 37 -13.21 -7.18 -10.66
N ARG A 38 -13.37 -7.97 -11.74
CA ARG A 38 -12.33 -8.87 -12.25
C ARG A 38 -10.95 -8.24 -12.46
N PRO A 39 -10.80 -6.99 -12.95
CA PRO A 39 -9.48 -6.40 -13.14
C PRO A 39 -8.71 -6.18 -11.83
N ALA A 40 -9.42 -6.01 -10.71
CA ALA A 40 -8.82 -5.70 -9.42
C ALA A 40 -8.40 -6.95 -8.63
N TRP A 41 -9.16 -8.05 -8.71
CA TRP A 41 -8.86 -9.23 -7.87
C TRP A 41 -7.64 -10.06 -8.29
N ASN A 42 -7.06 -9.73 -9.43
CA ASN A 42 -5.82 -10.30 -9.97
C ASN A 42 -4.68 -9.28 -9.82
N GLY A 43 -4.91 -8.22 -9.03
CA GLY A 43 -3.95 -7.16 -8.80
C GLY A 43 -2.86 -7.55 -7.80
N GLY A 44 -1.81 -6.73 -7.77
CA GLY A 44 -0.77 -6.79 -6.76
C GLY A 44 -1.06 -5.88 -5.57
N PHE A 45 -0.18 -5.90 -4.58
CA PHE A 45 -0.17 -4.93 -3.49
C PHE A 45 0.06 -3.51 -4.02
N LEU A 46 -0.64 -2.54 -3.42
CA LEU A 46 -0.58 -1.12 -3.76
C LEU A 46 0.05 -0.31 -2.62
N TRP A 47 0.01 1.02 -2.76
CA TRP A 47 0.78 2.01 -1.99
C TRP A 47 0.96 1.72 -0.50
N ASP A 48 -0.10 1.65 0.30
CA ASP A 48 0.00 1.42 1.76
C ASP A 48 -0.19 -0.06 2.15
N ASP A 49 -0.38 -0.96 1.19
CA ASP A 49 -0.57 -2.38 1.49
C ASP A 49 0.71 -3.00 2.07
N ASP A 50 1.86 -2.35 1.86
CA ASP A 50 3.13 -2.72 2.47
C ASP A 50 3.10 -2.57 3.99
N ALA A 51 2.71 -1.41 4.50
CA ALA A 51 2.59 -1.14 5.92
C ALA A 51 1.48 -1.96 6.57
N TYR A 52 0.38 -2.23 5.86
CA TYR A 52 -0.73 -2.99 6.41
C TYR A 52 -0.52 -4.51 6.37
N VAL A 53 0.17 -5.03 5.35
CA VAL A 53 0.24 -6.47 5.05
C VAL A 53 1.68 -6.96 4.90
N THR A 54 2.45 -6.50 3.92
CA THR A 54 3.71 -7.18 3.55
C THR A 54 4.84 -6.96 4.55
N ASN A 55 4.91 -5.76 5.13
CA ASN A 55 5.93 -5.31 6.07
C ASN A 55 5.33 -5.09 7.48
N ASN A 56 4.38 -5.94 7.86
CA ASN A 56 3.67 -5.80 9.14
C ASN A 56 3.93 -6.99 10.07
N GLU A 57 4.83 -6.79 11.03
CA GLU A 57 5.18 -7.80 12.03
C GLU A 57 4.00 -8.27 12.88
N LEU A 58 2.96 -7.44 13.04
CA LEU A 58 1.78 -7.81 13.82
C LEU A 58 1.03 -9.01 13.22
N LEU A 59 1.23 -9.29 11.93
CA LEU A 59 0.59 -10.41 11.25
C LEU A 59 1.33 -11.74 11.47
N THR A 60 2.62 -11.71 11.84
CA THR A 60 3.46 -12.90 11.94
C THR A 60 3.96 -13.17 13.36
N ALA A 61 4.15 -12.13 14.18
CA ALA A 61 4.67 -12.26 15.54
C ALA A 61 3.79 -13.16 16.43
N PRO A 62 4.35 -14.01 17.32
CA PRO A 62 3.56 -14.90 18.18
C PRO A 62 2.57 -14.16 19.10
N ASP A 63 2.97 -13.00 19.60
CA ASP A 63 2.17 -12.11 20.44
C ASP A 63 1.37 -11.07 19.63
N GLY A 64 1.43 -11.14 18.29
CA GLY A 64 0.85 -10.16 17.38
C GLY A 64 -0.64 -9.93 17.59
N LEU A 65 -1.44 -10.95 17.90
CA LEU A 65 -2.87 -10.77 18.18
C LEU A 65 -3.12 -9.94 19.44
N ARG A 66 -2.29 -10.10 20.49
CA ARG A 66 -2.38 -9.29 21.70
C ARG A 66 -1.98 -7.85 21.40
N ARG A 67 -0.90 -7.65 20.65
CA ARG A 67 -0.43 -6.32 20.24
C ARG A 67 -1.48 -5.59 19.40
N ILE A 68 -2.08 -6.26 18.42
CA ILE A 68 -3.17 -5.72 17.59
C ILE A 68 -4.30 -5.08 18.42
N TRP A 69 -4.73 -5.72 19.52
CA TRP A 69 -5.88 -5.27 20.30
C TRP A 69 -5.55 -4.43 21.54
N PHE A 70 -4.31 -4.46 22.01
CA PHE A 70 -3.94 -3.89 23.31
C PHE A 70 -2.64 -3.07 23.30
N SER A 71 -1.98 -2.90 22.15
CA SER A 71 -0.85 -1.97 21.99
C SER A 71 -1.15 -0.92 20.91
N LEU A 72 -0.29 0.10 20.86
CA LEU A 72 -0.33 1.16 19.85
C LEU A 72 0.72 0.92 18.75
N ASP A 73 1.06 -0.34 18.50
CA ASP A 73 2.09 -0.72 17.53
C ASP A 73 1.56 -0.75 16.07
N SER A 74 0.30 -0.37 15.86
CA SER A 74 -0.31 -0.35 14.52
C SER A 74 0.42 0.63 13.60
N PRO A 75 0.86 0.22 12.41
CA PRO A 75 1.79 1.01 11.58
C PRO A 75 1.18 2.28 10.99
N SER A 76 -0.15 2.34 10.80
CA SER A 76 -0.83 3.51 10.23
C SER A 76 -1.92 4.05 11.15
N GLN A 77 -3.02 3.30 11.30
CA GLN A 77 -4.16 3.66 12.15
C GLN A 77 -4.59 2.47 13.00
N TYR A 78 -5.18 2.76 14.16
CA TYR A 78 -5.65 1.73 15.10
C TYR A 78 -6.96 1.06 14.63
N PHE A 79 -6.82 -0.02 13.85
CA PHE A 79 -7.92 -0.84 13.31
C PHE A 79 -7.77 -2.32 13.68
N PRO A 80 -7.95 -2.67 14.97
CA PRO A 80 -7.62 -4.00 15.48
C PRO A 80 -8.32 -5.14 14.74
N LEU A 81 -9.59 -4.94 14.33
CA LEU A 81 -10.32 -5.98 13.61
C LEU A 81 -9.79 -6.19 12.19
N VAL A 82 -9.34 -5.12 11.51
CA VAL A 82 -8.76 -5.22 10.16
C VAL A 82 -7.45 -6.01 10.21
N TYR A 83 -6.53 -5.66 11.10
CA TYR A 83 -5.28 -6.41 11.25
C TYR A 83 -5.51 -7.83 11.73
N THR A 84 -6.53 -8.07 12.57
CA THR A 84 -6.94 -9.44 12.93
C THR A 84 -7.35 -10.24 11.69
N THR A 85 -8.14 -9.65 10.78
CA THR A 85 -8.49 -10.33 9.53
C THR A 85 -7.27 -10.55 8.64
N PHE A 86 -6.40 -9.55 8.46
CA PHE A 86 -5.17 -9.72 7.68
C PHE A 86 -4.21 -10.75 8.25
N ARG A 87 -4.16 -10.90 9.58
CA ARG A 87 -3.37 -11.95 10.24
C ARG A 87 -3.90 -13.33 9.90
N VAL A 88 -5.22 -13.52 9.95
CA VAL A 88 -5.86 -14.78 9.57
C VAL A 88 -5.62 -15.06 8.08
N GLU A 89 -5.78 -14.07 7.21
CA GLU A 89 -5.56 -14.19 5.76
C GLU A 89 -4.10 -14.53 5.43
N HIS A 90 -3.15 -13.86 6.09
CA HIS A 90 -1.72 -14.15 5.97
C HIS A 90 -1.41 -15.59 6.40
N ALA A 91 -2.04 -16.10 7.45
CA ALA A 91 -1.88 -17.49 7.86
C ALA A 91 -2.47 -18.50 6.85
N LEU A 92 -3.51 -18.12 6.09
CA LEU A 92 -4.18 -19.00 5.12
C LEU A 92 -3.50 -19.04 3.76
N TRP A 93 -2.98 -17.92 3.26
CA TRP A 93 -2.41 -17.82 1.91
C TRP A 93 -1.14 -16.97 1.80
N GLY A 94 -0.50 -16.62 2.92
CA GLY A 94 0.74 -15.84 2.92
C GLY A 94 0.58 -14.50 2.20
N LEU A 95 1.62 -14.08 1.47
CA LEU A 95 1.63 -12.85 0.69
C LEU A 95 0.99 -13.01 -0.71
N ASN A 96 0.06 -13.95 -0.90
CA ASN A 96 -0.70 -14.02 -2.15
C ASN A 96 -1.83 -12.95 -2.16
N PRO A 97 -1.74 -11.88 -2.97
CA PRO A 97 -2.69 -10.77 -2.93
C PRO A 97 -4.12 -11.18 -3.34
N THR A 98 -4.25 -12.25 -4.13
CA THR A 98 -5.54 -12.74 -4.64
C THR A 98 -6.54 -12.99 -3.51
N GLY A 99 -6.11 -13.65 -2.43
CA GLY A 99 -6.99 -13.97 -1.30
C GLY A 99 -7.54 -12.72 -0.61
N TYR A 100 -6.68 -11.71 -0.42
CA TYR A 100 -7.07 -10.43 0.20
C TYR A 100 -8.11 -9.66 -0.62
N HIS A 101 -7.93 -9.62 -1.95
CA HIS A 101 -8.91 -9.01 -2.84
C HIS A 101 -10.25 -9.76 -2.84
N TRP A 102 -10.24 -11.09 -2.81
CA TRP A 102 -11.46 -11.89 -2.78
C TRP A 102 -12.28 -11.63 -1.53
N ILE A 103 -11.65 -11.53 -0.35
CA ILE A 103 -12.40 -11.23 0.87
C ILE A 103 -12.96 -9.80 0.84
N ASN A 104 -12.24 -8.81 0.31
CA ASN A 104 -12.82 -7.46 0.08
C ASN A 104 -14.08 -7.53 -0.79
N LEU A 105 -14.00 -8.26 -1.90
CA LEU A 105 -15.10 -8.39 -2.86
C LEU A 105 -16.30 -9.14 -2.28
N ILE A 106 -16.07 -10.24 -1.55
CA ILE A 106 -17.14 -10.99 -0.87
C ILE A 106 -17.83 -10.11 0.16
N LEU A 107 -17.07 -9.34 0.94
CA LEU A 107 -17.62 -8.36 1.88
C LEU A 107 -18.41 -7.27 1.15
N HIS A 108 -17.96 -6.80 -0.01
CA HIS A 108 -18.70 -5.82 -0.81
C HIS A 108 -20.02 -6.37 -1.35
N VAL A 109 -20.03 -7.60 -1.88
CA VAL A 109 -21.26 -8.29 -2.29
C VAL A 109 -22.21 -8.45 -1.10
N ALA A 110 -21.70 -8.90 0.05
CA ALA A 110 -22.48 -9.00 1.26
C ALA A 110 -23.06 -7.65 1.69
N ASN A 111 -22.28 -6.57 1.61
CA ASN A 111 -22.72 -5.21 1.88
C ASN A 111 -23.84 -4.75 0.96
N ALA A 112 -23.75 -5.01 -0.35
CA ALA A 112 -24.81 -4.67 -1.29
C ALA A 112 -26.13 -5.39 -0.97
N LEU A 113 -26.04 -6.68 -0.59
CA LEU A 113 -27.20 -7.46 -0.14
C LEU A 113 -27.74 -6.95 1.19
N LEU A 114 -26.89 -6.51 2.12
CA LEU A 114 -27.28 -5.90 3.38
C LEU A 114 -27.93 -4.53 3.18
N VAL A 115 -27.44 -3.70 2.25
CA VAL A 115 -28.08 -2.42 1.85
C VAL A 115 -29.49 -2.71 1.35
N TRP A 116 -29.64 -3.69 0.45
CA TRP A 116 -30.96 -4.12 0.02
C TRP A 116 -31.82 -4.59 1.20
N ALA A 117 -31.29 -5.43 2.09
CA ALA A 117 -32.03 -5.94 3.24
C ALA A 117 -32.50 -4.82 4.19
N VAL A 118 -31.63 -3.87 4.54
CA VAL A 118 -31.94 -2.72 5.40
C VAL A 118 -33.06 -1.89 4.77
N LEU A 119 -32.88 -1.48 3.51
CA LEU A 119 -33.86 -0.65 2.82
C LEU A 119 -35.20 -1.38 2.61
N ALA A 120 -35.16 -2.71 2.39
CA ALA A 120 -36.38 -3.52 2.29
C ALA A 120 -37.12 -3.64 3.64
N GLN A 121 -36.41 -3.76 4.76
CA GLN A 121 -37.03 -3.74 6.10
C GLN A 121 -37.63 -2.37 6.43
N LEU A 122 -36.98 -1.28 6.00
CA LEU A 122 -37.50 0.08 6.08
C LEU A 122 -38.60 0.37 5.04
N LYS A 123 -39.00 -0.63 4.24
CA LYS A 123 -40.05 -0.54 3.21
C LYS A 123 -39.79 0.54 2.16
N ILE A 124 -38.53 0.82 1.85
CA ILE A 124 -38.16 1.76 0.81
C ILE A 124 -38.43 1.14 -0.57
N PRO A 125 -39.22 1.80 -1.44
CA PRO A 125 -39.42 1.34 -2.82
C PRO A 125 -38.08 1.24 -3.56
N GLY A 126 -37.92 0.21 -4.39
CA GLY A 126 -36.68 0.03 -5.15
C GLY A 126 -35.44 -0.35 -4.34
N ALA A 127 -35.59 -0.90 -3.13
CA ALA A 127 -34.46 -1.37 -2.32
C ALA A 127 -33.49 -2.33 -3.06
N TRP A 128 -34.00 -3.17 -3.96
CA TRP A 128 -33.18 -4.07 -4.79
C TRP A 128 -32.33 -3.29 -5.81
N LEU A 129 -32.88 -2.20 -6.37
CA LEU A 129 -32.19 -1.33 -7.31
C LEU A 129 -31.12 -0.51 -6.58
N ALA A 130 -31.40 -0.06 -5.37
CA ALA A 130 -30.42 0.61 -4.53
C ALA A 130 -29.22 -0.30 -4.21
N GLY A 131 -29.47 -1.58 -3.87
CA GLY A 131 -28.42 -2.58 -3.69
C GLY A 131 -27.61 -2.83 -4.97
N ALA A 132 -28.27 -2.88 -6.13
CA ALA A 132 -27.60 -3.07 -7.41
C ALA A 132 -26.74 -1.86 -7.83
N ILE A 133 -27.27 -0.64 -7.69
CA ILE A 133 -26.50 0.59 -7.93
C ILE A 133 -25.33 0.63 -6.96
N PHE A 134 -25.54 0.38 -5.66
CA PHE A 134 -24.47 0.35 -4.67
C PHE A 134 -23.35 -0.62 -5.08
N ALA A 135 -23.68 -1.86 -5.47
CA ALA A 135 -22.67 -2.85 -5.85
C ALA A 135 -21.88 -2.49 -7.12
N LEU A 136 -22.53 -1.80 -8.07
CA LEU A 136 -22.02 -1.59 -9.43
C LEU A 136 -21.60 -0.14 -9.69
N HIS A 137 -21.63 0.73 -8.67
CA HIS A 137 -21.23 2.12 -8.83
C HIS A 137 -19.69 2.25 -8.82
N PRO A 138 -19.08 2.95 -9.80
CA PRO A 138 -17.62 3.09 -9.90
C PRO A 138 -16.96 3.80 -8.71
N VAL A 139 -17.69 4.61 -7.93
CA VAL A 139 -17.14 5.24 -6.71
C VAL A 139 -16.84 4.23 -5.60
N GLN A 140 -17.43 3.03 -5.65
CA GLN A 140 -17.11 1.99 -4.67
C GLN A 140 -15.79 1.31 -4.96
N VAL A 141 -15.26 1.49 -6.17
CA VAL A 141 -14.16 0.65 -6.64
C VAL A 141 -12.93 0.77 -5.77
N GLU A 142 -12.58 1.99 -5.36
CA GLU A 142 -11.44 2.21 -4.47
C GLU A 142 -11.57 1.44 -3.15
N SER A 143 -12.77 1.35 -2.55
CA SER A 143 -12.97 0.62 -1.29
C SER A 143 -12.87 -0.89 -1.43
N VAL A 144 -13.07 -1.43 -2.63
CA VAL A 144 -13.11 -2.88 -2.89
C VAL A 144 -11.78 -3.36 -3.46
N ALA A 145 -11.23 -2.62 -4.42
CA ALA A 145 -10.06 -2.99 -5.18
C ALA A 145 -8.75 -2.80 -4.38
N TRP A 146 -8.67 -1.78 -3.54
CA TRP A 146 -7.48 -1.54 -2.70
C TRP A 146 -7.54 -2.39 -1.43
N ILE A 147 -6.56 -3.27 -1.21
CA ILE A 147 -6.56 -4.26 -0.11
C ILE A 147 -6.75 -3.57 1.24
N THR A 148 -5.97 -2.52 1.52
CA THR A 148 -6.02 -1.74 2.76
C THR A 148 -7.38 -1.06 3.02
N GLU A 149 -8.20 -0.85 2.00
CA GLU A 149 -9.60 -0.41 2.19
C GLU A 149 -10.54 -1.52 2.69
N ARG A 150 -10.00 -2.69 3.08
CA ARG A 150 -10.66 -3.67 3.95
C ARG A 150 -11.41 -2.99 5.09
N LYS A 151 -10.81 -1.94 5.68
CA LYS A 151 -11.42 -1.12 6.73
C LYS A 151 -12.82 -0.61 6.36
N ASN A 152 -13.08 -0.20 5.11
CA ASN A 152 -14.41 0.27 4.68
C ASN A 152 -15.42 -0.84 4.49
N VAL A 153 -15.05 -1.89 3.74
CA VAL A 153 -15.96 -2.99 3.44
C VAL A 153 -16.29 -3.81 4.71
N LEU A 154 -15.33 -3.98 5.61
CA LEU A 154 -15.52 -4.69 6.88
C LEU A 154 -16.33 -3.85 7.88
N MET A 155 -16.00 -2.57 8.02
CA MET A 155 -16.80 -1.66 8.84
C MET A 155 -18.23 -1.55 8.33
N GLY A 156 -18.41 -1.42 7.00
CA GLY A 156 -19.73 -1.36 6.38
C GLY A 156 -20.58 -2.60 6.64
N PHE A 157 -19.95 -3.79 6.63
CA PHE A 157 -20.63 -5.06 6.92
C PHE A 157 -21.23 -5.08 8.32
N PHE A 158 -20.41 -4.77 9.33
CA PHE A 158 -20.88 -4.71 10.70
C PHE A 158 -21.83 -3.54 10.95
N PHE A 159 -21.59 -2.38 10.34
CA PHE A 159 -22.48 -1.21 10.44
C PHE A 159 -23.89 -1.53 9.94
N LEU A 160 -24.03 -2.17 8.77
CA LEU A 160 -25.32 -2.54 8.20
C LEU A 160 -26.00 -3.65 9.00
N LEU A 161 -25.26 -4.64 9.51
CA LEU A 161 -25.80 -5.64 10.43
C LEU A 161 -26.30 -5.01 11.73
N THR A 162 -25.59 -4.00 12.26
CA THR A 162 -26.07 -3.23 13.42
C THR A 162 -27.38 -2.52 13.12
N LEU A 163 -27.54 -1.91 11.93
CA LEU A 163 -28.81 -1.29 11.54
C LEU A 163 -29.94 -2.32 11.46
N LEU A 164 -29.70 -3.51 10.92
CA LEU A 164 -30.71 -4.58 10.89
C LEU A 164 -31.11 -5.06 12.29
N ALA A 165 -30.13 -5.26 13.18
CA ALA A 165 -30.39 -5.61 14.57
C ALA A 165 -31.15 -4.50 15.31
N TRP A 166 -30.80 -3.24 15.04
CA TRP A 166 -31.52 -2.09 15.59
C TRP A 166 -32.98 -2.01 15.11
N ILE A 167 -33.23 -2.17 13.81
CA ILE A 167 -34.59 -2.21 13.26
C ILE A 167 -35.38 -3.34 13.91
N ALA A 168 -34.78 -4.53 14.09
CA ALA A 168 -35.42 -5.65 14.79
C ALA A 168 -35.72 -5.34 16.25
N PHE A 169 -34.82 -4.65 16.97
CA PHE A 169 -35.02 -4.23 18.35
C PHE A 169 -36.16 -3.20 18.50
N VAL A 170 -36.23 -2.23 17.58
CA VAL A 170 -37.23 -1.16 17.62
C VAL A 170 -38.62 -1.69 17.25
N ASN A 171 -38.68 -2.68 16.35
CA ASN A 171 -39.92 -3.30 15.90
C ASN A 171 -40.67 -4.01 17.04
N GLU A 172 -41.87 -3.53 17.35
CA GLU A 172 -42.72 -4.02 18.43
C GLU A 172 -43.17 -5.49 18.24
N ARG A 173 -43.11 -6.02 17.02
CA ARG A 173 -43.50 -7.41 16.72
C ARG A 173 -42.39 -8.41 17.02
N THR A 174 -41.18 -7.95 17.32
CA THR A 174 -40.02 -8.82 17.53
C THR A 174 -40.09 -9.51 18.89
N LYS A 175 -39.98 -10.84 18.89
CA LYS A 175 -39.82 -11.62 20.12
C LYS A 175 -38.42 -11.39 20.70
N ARG A 176 -38.33 -11.15 22.01
CA ARG A 176 -37.05 -10.91 22.73
C ARG A 176 -36.21 -9.77 22.13
N PRO A 177 -36.74 -8.53 22.06
CA PRO A 177 -36.06 -7.41 21.40
C PRO A 177 -34.67 -7.12 21.99
N TRP A 178 -34.49 -7.29 23.30
CA TRP A 178 -33.20 -7.05 23.97
C TRP A 178 -32.04 -7.93 23.49
N LEU A 179 -32.30 -9.10 22.92
CA LEU A 179 -31.25 -9.89 22.26
C LEU A 179 -30.68 -9.14 21.06
N PHE A 180 -31.54 -8.51 20.26
CA PHE A 180 -31.13 -7.71 19.12
C PHE A 180 -30.44 -6.41 19.54
N TYR A 181 -30.80 -5.83 20.68
CA TYR A 181 -30.08 -4.69 21.25
C TYR A 181 -28.64 -5.07 21.64
N GLY A 182 -28.45 -6.18 22.36
CA GLY A 182 -27.12 -6.68 22.71
C GLY A 182 -26.29 -7.03 21.46
N LEU A 183 -26.92 -7.68 20.48
CA LEU A 183 -26.29 -7.97 19.19
C LEU A 183 -25.88 -6.69 18.45
N ALA A 184 -26.74 -5.66 18.42
CA ALA A 184 -26.43 -4.37 17.80
C ALA A 184 -25.21 -3.70 18.45
N LEU A 185 -25.09 -3.76 19.77
CA LEU A 185 -23.91 -3.23 20.49
C LEU A 185 -22.63 -3.99 20.14
N ILE A 186 -22.66 -5.32 20.12
CA ILE A 186 -21.48 -6.14 19.77
C ILE A 186 -21.05 -5.86 18.33
N LEU A 187 -22.00 -5.89 17.38
CA LEU A 187 -21.71 -5.59 15.97
C LEU A 187 -21.18 -4.16 15.80
N TYR A 188 -21.68 -3.20 16.58
CA TYR A 188 -21.18 -1.84 16.53
C TYR A 188 -19.74 -1.73 17.03
N LEU A 189 -19.39 -2.42 18.11
CA LEU A 189 -18.00 -2.50 18.58
C LEU A 189 -17.10 -3.09 17.49
N LEU A 190 -17.53 -4.13 16.78
CA LEU A 190 -16.80 -4.69 15.65
C LEU A 190 -16.65 -3.68 14.50
N ALA A 191 -17.70 -2.91 14.18
CA ALA A 191 -17.64 -1.84 13.19
C ALA A 191 -16.62 -0.75 13.57
N LEU A 192 -16.64 -0.28 14.83
CA LEU A 192 -15.67 0.69 15.36
C LEU A 192 -14.24 0.15 15.36
N SER A 193 -14.07 -1.15 15.61
CA SER A 193 -12.79 -1.84 15.61
C SER A 193 -12.23 -2.06 14.19
N ALA A 194 -13.10 -2.04 13.18
CA ALA A 194 -12.71 -2.09 11.77
C ALA A 194 -12.37 -0.70 11.20
N LYS A 195 -13.20 0.31 11.50
CA LYS A 195 -12.92 1.71 11.15
C LYS A 195 -13.70 2.66 12.05
N THR A 196 -13.00 3.64 12.61
CA THR A 196 -13.54 4.59 13.60
C THR A 196 -14.62 5.52 13.04
N THR A 197 -14.72 5.69 11.71
CA THR A 197 -15.82 6.43 11.06
C THR A 197 -17.20 5.81 11.32
N ALA A 198 -17.26 4.57 11.80
CA ALA A 198 -18.48 3.97 12.33
C ALA A 198 -19.09 4.80 13.48
N CYS A 199 -18.34 5.71 14.12
CA CYS A 199 -18.84 6.63 15.16
C CYS A 199 -20.06 7.47 14.72
N THR A 200 -20.36 7.53 13.42
CA THR A 200 -21.55 8.16 12.84
C THR A 200 -22.82 7.31 12.94
N LEU A 201 -22.72 6.02 13.31
CA LEU A 201 -23.85 5.10 13.45
C LEU A 201 -24.97 5.64 14.34
N PRO A 202 -24.73 6.26 15.52
CA PRO A 202 -25.82 6.76 16.36
C PRO A 202 -26.72 7.76 15.62
N ALA A 203 -26.16 8.59 14.74
CA ALA A 203 -26.95 9.48 13.89
C ALA A 203 -27.86 8.66 12.95
N ALA A 204 -27.37 7.58 12.34
CA ALA A 204 -28.18 6.68 11.53
C ALA A 204 -29.30 5.99 12.33
N LEU A 205 -29.03 5.57 13.58
CA LEU A 205 -30.06 4.99 14.46
C LEU A 205 -31.19 5.99 14.75
N PHE A 206 -30.86 7.25 15.02
CA PHE A 206 -31.83 8.32 15.19
C PHE A 206 -32.63 8.59 13.91
N LEU A 207 -31.96 8.62 12.75
CA LEU A 207 -32.61 8.83 11.46
C LEU A 207 -33.60 7.71 11.11
N ILE A 208 -33.32 6.46 11.49
CA ILE A 208 -34.28 5.35 11.36
C ILE A 208 -35.53 5.61 12.22
N LEU A 209 -35.36 6.00 13.49
CA LEU A 209 -36.48 6.35 14.37
C LEU A 209 -37.31 7.51 13.79
N TRP A 210 -36.64 8.51 13.22
CA TRP A 210 -37.28 9.66 12.59
C TRP A 210 -38.10 9.27 11.35
N LEU A 211 -37.56 8.36 10.54
CA LEU A 211 -38.18 7.85 9.32
C LEU A 211 -39.46 7.06 9.62
N GLU A 212 -39.47 6.24 10.67
CA GLU A 212 -40.64 5.43 11.07
C GLU A 212 -41.76 6.25 11.73
N ASN A 213 -41.62 7.57 11.80
CA ASN A 213 -42.60 8.52 12.36
C ASN A 213 -42.99 8.23 13.83
N GLN A 214 -42.10 7.56 14.56
CA GLN A 214 -42.23 7.34 16.00
C GLN A 214 -41.87 8.64 16.73
N ARG A 215 -42.65 9.03 17.75
CA ARG A 215 -42.25 10.12 18.64
C ARG A 215 -40.96 9.71 19.35
N ILE A 216 -39.90 10.49 19.21
CA ILE A 216 -38.63 10.25 19.91
C ILE A 216 -38.88 10.47 21.40
N SER A 217 -39.10 9.38 22.14
CA SER A 217 -39.29 9.42 23.58
C SER A 217 -37.94 9.41 24.32
N TRP A 218 -37.91 9.93 25.54
CA TRP A 218 -36.72 9.86 26.42
C TRP A 218 -36.19 8.43 26.55
N LYS A 219 -37.07 7.43 26.59
CA LYS A 219 -36.68 6.01 26.58
C LYS A 219 -35.83 5.64 25.36
N ARG A 220 -36.21 6.08 24.15
CA ARG A 220 -35.44 5.81 22.93
C ARG A 220 -34.11 6.55 22.93
N ILE A 221 -34.06 7.77 23.47
CA ILE A 221 -32.81 8.53 23.62
C ILE A 221 -31.83 7.78 24.53
N PHE A 222 -32.27 7.34 25.72
CA PHE A 222 -31.42 6.57 26.64
C PHE A 222 -30.90 5.25 26.04
N GLN A 223 -31.66 4.62 25.15
CA GLN A 223 -31.22 3.41 24.44
C GLN A 223 -30.11 3.68 23.41
N VAL A 224 -30.00 4.91 22.89
CA VAL A 224 -28.95 5.29 21.93
C VAL A 224 -27.68 5.78 22.65
N VAL A 225 -27.79 6.26 23.89
CA VAL A 225 -26.66 6.81 24.67
C VAL A 225 -25.42 5.89 24.67
N PRO A 226 -25.51 4.57 24.91
CA PRO A 226 -24.33 3.70 24.87
C PRO A 226 -23.61 3.70 23.50
N PHE A 227 -24.36 3.78 22.40
CA PHE A 227 -23.78 3.87 21.06
C PHE A 227 -23.07 5.21 20.85
N VAL A 228 -23.62 6.30 21.38
CA VAL A 228 -22.99 7.63 21.33
C VAL A 228 -21.69 7.64 22.12
N VAL A 229 -21.70 7.12 23.36
CA VAL A 229 -20.51 7.07 24.21
C VAL A 229 -19.38 6.27 23.55
N LEU A 230 -19.69 5.07 23.03
CA LEU A 230 -18.72 4.24 22.31
C LEU A 230 -18.18 4.93 21.05
N GLY A 231 -19.06 5.58 20.28
CA GLY A 231 -18.68 6.31 19.07
C GLY A 231 -17.77 7.50 19.36
N LEU A 232 -18.11 8.31 20.37
CA LEU A 232 -17.31 9.45 20.79
C LEU A 232 -15.96 9.04 21.36
N ALA A 233 -15.89 7.95 22.14
CA ALA A 233 -14.65 7.44 22.69
C ALA A 233 -13.67 7.03 21.58
N MET A 234 -14.12 6.17 20.65
CA MET A 234 -13.30 5.72 19.52
C MET A 234 -12.99 6.85 18.51
N GLY A 235 -13.93 7.76 18.29
CA GLY A 235 -13.71 8.95 17.46
C GLY A 235 -12.64 9.88 18.06
N SER A 236 -12.65 10.07 19.39
CA SER A 236 -11.64 10.87 20.09
C SER A 236 -10.26 10.21 20.04
N LEU A 237 -10.20 8.88 20.20
CA LEU A 237 -8.97 8.10 20.03
C LEU A 237 -8.40 8.28 18.62
N ALA A 238 -9.24 8.23 17.59
CA ALA A 238 -8.81 8.44 16.21
C ALA A 238 -8.26 9.84 15.96
N ILE A 239 -8.92 10.89 16.50
CA ILE A 239 -8.44 12.28 16.39
C ILE A 239 -7.09 12.44 17.09
N TRP A 240 -6.93 11.85 18.28
CA TRP A 240 -5.67 11.87 19.01
C TRP A 240 -4.56 11.16 18.21
N TRP A 241 -4.87 10.00 17.62
CA TRP A 241 -3.93 9.25 16.79
C TRP A 241 -3.46 10.03 15.56
N GLU A 242 -4.41 10.60 14.78
CA GLU A 242 -4.08 11.44 13.62
C GLU A 242 -3.18 12.62 13.99
N ARG A 243 -3.45 13.23 15.16
CA ARG A 243 -2.70 14.40 15.64
C ARG A 243 -1.27 14.08 16.08
N TYR A 244 -1.08 12.98 16.80
CA TYR A 244 0.19 12.73 17.50
C TYR A 244 1.02 11.59 16.90
N HIS A 245 0.42 10.63 16.20
CA HIS A 245 1.13 9.45 15.66
C HIS A 245 1.33 9.53 14.14
N GLN A 246 0.28 9.88 13.37
CA GLN A 246 0.39 10.03 11.90
C GLN A 246 1.07 11.34 11.46
N GLY A 247 1.40 12.23 12.42
CA GLY A 247 2.24 13.40 12.15
C GLY A 247 1.53 14.62 11.56
N THR A 248 0.19 14.76 11.70
CA THR A 248 -0.50 16.02 11.33
C THR A 248 -0.08 17.23 12.20
N SER A 249 0.71 16.99 13.25
CA SER A 249 1.34 18.01 14.09
C SER A 249 2.66 18.58 13.54
N ARG A 250 3.23 18.01 12.46
CA ARG A 250 4.50 18.50 11.88
C ARG A 250 4.33 19.85 11.17
N ALA A 251 5.39 20.66 11.15
CA ALA A 251 5.45 22.02 10.61
C ALA A 251 5.04 22.17 9.11
N ILE A 252 4.88 21.05 8.40
CA ILE A 252 4.50 20.98 6.98
C ILE A 252 2.97 21.12 6.80
N PHE A 253 2.18 20.92 7.84
CA PHE A 253 0.72 21.04 7.75
C PHE A 253 0.29 22.51 7.85
N THR A 254 -0.10 23.10 6.72
CA THR A 254 -0.82 24.39 6.74
C THR A 254 -2.17 24.18 7.39
N PHE A 255 -2.33 24.61 8.65
CA PHE A 255 -3.59 24.51 9.35
C PHE A 255 -4.64 25.39 8.68
N LEU A 256 -5.68 24.77 8.13
CA LEU A 256 -6.86 25.50 7.65
C LEU A 256 -7.55 26.19 8.83
N SER A 257 -7.88 27.46 8.66
CA SER A 257 -8.72 28.22 9.58
C SER A 257 -10.11 27.57 9.72
N PRO A 258 -10.86 27.84 10.80
CA PRO A 258 -12.21 27.31 10.97
C PRO A 258 -13.14 27.62 9.79
N ILE A 259 -13.00 28.79 9.17
CA ILE A 259 -13.79 29.20 8.00
C ILE A 259 -13.41 28.36 6.78
N GLU A 260 -12.12 28.19 6.50
CA GLU A 260 -11.66 27.38 5.37
C GLU A 260 -12.10 25.92 5.49
N ARG A 261 -12.15 25.36 6.71
CA ARG A 261 -12.71 24.03 6.95
C ARG A 261 -14.19 23.95 6.59
N ILE A 262 -14.99 24.98 6.89
CA ILE A 262 -16.40 25.06 6.48
C ILE A 262 -16.51 25.13 4.95
N LEU A 263 -15.63 25.89 4.29
CA LEU A 263 -15.59 25.99 2.83
C LEU A 263 -15.24 24.63 2.19
N VAL A 264 -14.23 23.92 2.71
CA VAL A 264 -13.91 22.55 2.28
C VAL A 264 -15.09 21.61 2.49
N ALA A 265 -15.69 21.61 3.68
CA ALA A 265 -16.82 20.74 4.01
C ALA A 265 -18.03 20.98 3.12
N SER A 266 -18.40 22.24 2.90
CA SER A 266 -19.52 22.59 2.03
C SER A 266 -19.27 22.15 0.59
N ARG A 267 -18.08 22.39 0.04
CA ARG A 267 -17.70 21.95 -1.31
C ARG A 267 -17.63 20.41 -1.42
N ALA A 268 -17.16 19.72 -0.39
CA ALA A 268 -17.02 18.26 -0.36
C ALA A 268 -18.37 17.54 -0.48
N VAL A 269 -19.43 18.04 0.20
CA VAL A 269 -20.78 17.47 0.08
C VAL A 269 -21.24 17.46 -1.39
N TRP A 270 -21.06 18.59 -2.09
CA TRP A 270 -21.42 18.71 -3.50
C TRP A 270 -20.51 17.90 -4.42
N PHE A 271 -19.21 17.84 -4.12
CA PHE A 271 -18.26 16.99 -4.84
C PHE A 271 -18.72 15.53 -4.83
N TYR A 272 -18.99 14.95 -3.66
CA TYR A 272 -19.42 13.55 -3.55
C TYR A 272 -20.75 13.31 -4.24
N LEU A 273 -21.73 14.22 -4.04
CA LEU A 273 -23.02 14.11 -4.73
C LEU A 273 -22.86 14.16 -6.25
N SER A 274 -21.96 15.01 -6.76
CA SER A 274 -21.65 15.08 -8.19
C SER A 274 -20.99 13.80 -8.72
N LYS A 275 -20.13 13.14 -7.94
CA LYS A 275 -19.50 11.87 -8.33
C LYS A 275 -20.49 10.70 -8.32
N LEU A 276 -21.56 10.76 -7.52
CA LEU A 276 -22.66 9.80 -7.58
C LEU A 276 -23.55 9.99 -8.81
N VAL A 277 -23.77 11.23 -9.23
CA VAL A 277 -24.60 11.52 -10.42
C VAL A 277 -23.81 11.31 -11.72
N TRP A 278 -22.53 11.71 -11.72
CA TRP A 278 -21.67 11.71 -12.90
C TRP A 278 -20.25 11.23 -12.55
N PRO A 279 -20.03 9.91 -12.42
CA PRO A 279 -18.75 9.32 -12.01
C PRO A 279 -17.70 9.36 -13.11
N SER A 280 -17.23 10.56 -13.42
CA SER A 280 -16.19 10.81 -14.41
C SER A 280 -14.88 11.23 -13.75
N LYS A 281 -13.76 10.88 -14.39
CA LYS A 281 -12.40 11.21 -13.94
C LYS A 281 -12.19 10.88 -12.45
N LEU A 282 -12.69 9.74 -12.01
CA LEU A 282 -12.38 9.20 -10.69
C LEU A 282 -10.86 9.02 -10.60
N THR A 283 -10.21 9.28 -9.48
CA THR A 283 -8.76 9.16 -9.40
C THR A 283 -8.37 8.90 -7.95
N PHE A 284 -7.25 8.19 -7.78
CA PHE A 284 -6.77 7.83 -6.45
C PHE A 284 -6.41 9.07 -5.63
N ILE A 285 -5.76 10.06 -6.26
CA ILE A 285 -5.50 11.36 -5.67
C ILE A 285 -6.11 12.46 -6.52
N TYR A 286 -7.15 13.11 -6.01
CA TYR A 286 -7.79 14.25 -6.65
C TYR A 286 -6.93 15.52 -6.55
N PRO A 287 -7.08 16.46 -7.51
CA PRO A 287 -6.45 17.78 -7.38
C PRO A 287 -6.87 18.46 -6.09
N ARG A 288 -5.89 18.86 -5.28
CA ARG A 288 -6.14 19.64 -4.07
C ARG A 288 -6.77 20.98 -4.45
N TRP A 289 -7.78 21.39 -3.69
CA TRP A 289 -8.45 22.66 -3.93
C TRP A 289 -7.64 23.81 -3.33
N ASP A 290 -7.60 24.94 -4.04
CA ASP A 290 -7.18 26.19 -3.44
C ASP A 290 -8.36 26.78 -2.64
N ILE A 291 -8.15 26.98 -1.34
CA ILE A 291 -9.18 27.41 -0.40
C ILE A 291 -8.60 28.58 0.39
N ALA A 292 -9.17 29.75 0.16
CA ALA A 292 -8.88 30.96 0.91
C ALA A 292 -10.17 31.56 1.44
N SER A 293 -10.18 31.95 2.72
CA SER A 293 -11.33 32.64 3.35
C SER A 293 -11.68 33.97 2.68
N THR A 294 -10.72 34.60 1.98
CA THR A 294 -10.92 35.85 1.23
C THR A 294 -11.59 35.65 -0.14
N HIS A 295 -11.62 34.42 -0.66
CA HIS A 295 -12.15 34.15 -1.99
C HIS A 295 -13.67 33.91 -1.96
N LEU A 296 -14.45 34.95 -2.28
CA LEU A 296 -15.91 34.98 -2.17
C LEU A 296 -16.64 33.85 -2.91
N LEU A 297 -16.14 33.41 -4.08
CA LEU A 297 -16.75 32.31 -4.83
C LEU A 297 -16.71 30.97 -4.06
N GLY A 298 -15.82 30.82 -3.08
CA GLY A 298 -15.78 29.65 -2.21
C GLY A 298 -17.07 29.43 -1.42
N TYR A 299 -17.79 30.51 -1.07
CA TYR A 299 -19.02 30.46 -0.28
C TYR A 299 -20.25 30.02 -1.07
N VAL A 300 -20.17 29.93 -2.40
CA VAL A 300 -21.29 29.50 -3.25
C VAL A 300 -21.77 28.09 -2.86
N TRP A 301 -20.85 27.20 -2.50
CA TRP A 301 -21.18 25.83 -2.08
C TRP A 301 -21.93 25.78 -0.74
N LEU A 302 -21.57 26.67 0.18
CA LEU A 302 -22.28 26.84 1.45
C LEU A 302 -23.69 27.37 1.21
N LEU A 303 -23.82 28.43 0.40
CA LEU A 303 -25.13 28.99 0.04
C LEU A 303 -26.02 27.98 -0.68
N ALA A 304 -25.46 27.23 -1.64
CA ALA A 304 -26.17 26.14 -2.30
C ALA A 304 -26.63 25.07 -1.30
N GLY A 305 -25.80 24.73 -0.32
CA GLY A 305 -26.15 23.82 0.78
C GLY A 305 -27.35 24.31 1.59
N LEU A 306 -27.34 25.59 1.99
CA LEU A 306 -28.44 26.22 2.72
C LEU A 306 -29.74 26.24 1.90
N ILE A 307 -29.66 26.59 0.62
CA ILE A 307 -30.80 26.55 -0.31
C ILE A 307 -31.31 25.11 -0.43
N GLY A 308 -30.41 24.12 -0.55
CA GLY A 308 -30.75 22.70 -0.57
C GLY A 308 -31.54 22.27 0.68
N CYS A 309 -31.14 22.70 1.87
CA CYS A 309 -31.88 22.45 3.10
C CYS A 309 -33.29 23.04 3.07
N VAL A 310 -33.45 24.27 2.57
CA VAL A 310 -34.76 24.92 2.41
C VAL A 310 -35.63 24.16 1.40
N VAL A 311 -35.06 23.76 0.26
CA VAL A 311 -35.76 22.96 -0.76
C VAL A 311 -36.22 21.62 -0.18
N ILE A 312 -35.36 20.91 0.55
CA ILE A 312 -35.71 19.65 1.22
C ILE A 312 -36.83 19.87 2.25
N TYR A 313 -36.76 20.94 3.04
CA TYR A 313 -37.79 21.30 4.02
C TYR A 313 -39.17 21.49 3.38
N PHE A 314 -39.25 22.09 2.19
CA PHE A 314 -40.52 22.24 1.48
C PHE A 314 -40.91 20.97 0.72
N LEU A 315 -39.97 20.24 0.11
CA LEU A 315 -40.25 19.01 -0.64
C LEU A 315 -40.72 17.86 0.26
N ARG A 316 -40.37 17.86 1.55
CA ARG A 316 -40.82 16.83 2.51
C ARG A 316 -42.34 16.74 2.63
N ARG A 317 -43.09 17.80 2.27
CA ARG A 317 -44.56 17.79 2.24
C ARG A 317 -45.14 16.91 1.13
N TYR A 318 -44.37 16.68 0.06
CA TYR A 318 -44.78 15.88 -1.09
C TYR A 318 -44.11 14.51 -1.12
N LEU A 319 -42.82 14.45 -0.81
CA LEU A 319 -42.00 13.24 -0.88
C LEU A 319 -41.90 12.49 0.47
N GLY A 320 -42.49 13.03 1.53
CA GLY A 320 -42.37 12.51 2.89
C GLY A 320 -40.99 12.75 3.51
N ARG A 321 -40.74 12.14 4.67
CA ARG A 321 -39.47 12.29 5.43
C ARG A 321 -38.28 11.59 4.78
N SER A 322 -38.50 10.73 3.79
CA SER A 322 -37.43 9.95 3.15
C SER A 322 -36.35 10.83 2.51
N ILE A 323 -36.72 11.98 1.94
CA ILE A 323 -35.76 12.94 1.35
C ILE A 323 -34.85 13.58 2.41
N GLU A 324 -35.43 13.98 3.55
CA GLU A 324 -34.69 14.55 4.68
C GLU A 324 -33.75 13.51 5.28
N VAL A 325 -34.23 12.29 5.51
CA VAL A 325 -33.44 11.20 6.07
C VAL A 325 -32.29 10.79 5.14
N ALA A 326 -32.53 10.71 3.83
CA ALA A 326 -31.50 10.40 2.85
C ALA A 326 -30.39 11.46 2.84
N ALA A 327 -30.75 12.75 2.84
CA ALA A 327 -29.81 13.86 2.85
C ALA A 327 -29.05 13.96 4.19
N ALA A 328 -29.74 13.82 5.31
CA ALA A 328 -29.13 13.84 6.64
C ALA A 328 -28.18 12.66 6.84
N PHE A 329 -28.56 11.46 6.37
CA PHE A 329 -27.68 10.28 6.42
C PHE A 329 -26.40 10.51 5.62
N PHE A 330 -26.50 11.07 4.41
CA PHE A 330 -25.36 11.40 3.56
C PHE A 330 -24.37 12.34 4.26
N VAL A 331 -24.86 13.47 4.77
CA VAL A 331 -24.00 14.47 5.43
C VAL A 331 -23.46 13.96 6.76
N ALA A 332 -24.27 13.28 7.57
CA ALA A 332 -23.86 12.77 8.88
C ALA A 332 -22.79 11.67 8.78
N THR A 333 -22.89 10.78 7.79
CA THR A 333 -21.88 9.72 7.60
C THR A 333 -20.60 10.24 6.96
N LEU A 334 -20.66 11.31 6.15
CA LEU A 334 -19.47 12.01 5.65
C LEU A 334 -18.80 12.90 6.69
N SER A 335 -19.48 13.29 7.76
CA SER A 335 -19.00 14.35 8.67
C SER A 335 -17.56 14.18 9.17
N PRO A 336 -17.05 12.98 9.50
CA PRO A 336 -15.66 12.82 9.95
C PRO A 336 -14.62 13.15 8.87
N VAL A 337 -15.00 13.05 7.59
CA VAL A 337 -14.13 13.18 6.41
C VAL A 337 -14.40 14.45 5.60
N LEU A 338 -15.31 15.33 6.04
CA LEU A 338 -15.68 16.55 5.31
C LEU A 338 -14.65 17.68 5.39
N GLY A 339 -13.71 17.68 6.34
CA GLY A 339 -12.81 18.83 6.52
C GLY A 339 -12.73 19.37 7.95
N PHE A 340 -13.66 18.98 8.83
CA PHE A 340 -13.71 19.47 10.20
C PHE A 340 -12.53 18.94 11.05
N ILE A 341 -12.18 17.68 10.81
CA ILE A 341 -11.01 17.00 11.36
C ILE A 341 -9.94 16.99 10.27
N MET A 342 -8.73 17.43 10.60
CA MET A 342 -7.61 17.38 9.68
C MET A 342 -7.10 15.94 9.58
N LEU A 343 -7.27 15.33 8.42
CA LEU A 343 -6.73 14.01 8.10
C LEU A 343 -5.37 14.16 7.43
N TYR A 344 -4.46 13.20 7.66
CA TYR A 344 -3.15 13.19 6.99
C TYR A 344 -3.25 13.36 5.45
N THR A 345 -4.27 12.76 4.84
CA THR A 345 -4.53 12.82 3.39
C THR A 345 -4.77 14.23 2.85
N PHE A 346 -5.20 15.18 3.70
CA PHE A 346 -5.46 16.57 3.32
C PHE A 346 -4.21 17.36 2.96
N ARG A 347 -3.02 16.78 3.21
CA ARG A 347 -1.74 17.26 2.66
C ARG A 347 -1.75 17.27 1.13
N TYR A 348 -2.44 16.33 0.48
CA TYR A 348 -2.42 16.14 -0.97
C TYR A 348 -3.80 16.13 -1.63
N THR A 349 -4.89 15.81 -0.92
CA THR A 349 -6.28 15.91 -1.43
C THR A 349 -7.29 16.08 -0.31
N PHE A 350 -8.37 16.85 -0.52
CA PHE A 350 -9.47 16.96 0.46
C PHE A 350 -10.55 15.89 0.32
N VAL A 351 -10.51 15.11 -0.77
CA VAL A 351 -11.56 14.16 -1.13
C VAL A 351 -10.97 12.87 -1.69
N ALA A 352 -11.66 11.76 -1.47
CA ALA A 352 -11.32 10.44 -1.99
C ALA A 352 -12.60 9.62 -2.20
N ASP A 353 -12.64 8.72 -3.20
CA ASP A 353 -13.88 7.99 -3.53
C ASP A 353 -14.30 7.05 -2.40
N HIS A 354 -13.32 6.43 -1.74
CA HIS A 354 -13.57 5.52 -0.63
C HIS A 354 -14.22 6.19 0.60
N TYR A 355 -14.14 7.52 0.75
CA TYR A 355 -14.78 8.24 1.87
C TYR A 355 -16.32 8.20 1.85
N GLN A 356 -16.92 8.06 0.67
CA GLN A 356 -18.39 8.04 0.52
C GLN A 356 -19.00 6.62 0.51
N TYR A 357 -18.21 5.58 0.80
CA TYR A 357 -18.62 4.17 0.71
C TYR A 357 -19.99 3.92 1.36
N LEU A 358 -20.17 4.28 2.64
CA LEU A 358 -21.48 4.20 3.31
C LEU A 358 -22.41 5.37 2.97
N ALA A 359 -21.87 6.58 2.87
CA ALA A 359 -22.68 7.79 2.76
C ALA A 359 -23.62 7.78 1.55
N CYS A 360 -23.13 7.28 0.42
CA CYS A 360 -23.87 7.23 -0.83
C CYS A 360 -25.17 6.41 -0.76
N ILE A 361 -25.37 5.55 0.26
CA ILE A 361 -26.61 4.77 0.44
C ILE A 361 -27.83 5.67 0.50
N GLY A 362 -27.76 6.84 1.16
CA GLY A 362 -28.88 7.77 1.26
C GLY A 362 -29.36 8.28 -0.11
N PRO A 363 -28.49 8.96 -0.90
CA PRO A 363 -28.82 9.42 -2.24
C PRO A 363 -29.22 8.28 -3.19
N ILE A 364 -28.51 7.14 -3.16
CA ILE A 364 -28.84 5.97 -3.99
C ILE A 364 -30.24 5.44 -3.66
N ALA A 365 -30.60 5.33 -2.38
CA ALA A 365 -31.93 4.90 -1.95
C ALA A 365 -33.02 5.86 -2.41
N LEU A 366 -32.78 7.18 -2.31
CA LEU A 366 -33.73 8.20 -2.75
C LEU A 366 -33.99 8.14 -4.26
N VAL A 367 -32.93 8.05 -5.07
CA VAL A 367 -33.05 7.92 -6.54
C VAL A 367 -33.77 6.63 -6.91
N SER A 368 -33.42 5.51 -6.27
CA SER A 368 -34.04 4.21 -6.53
C SER A 368 -35.53 4.21 -6.21
N ALA A 369 -35.91 4.79 -5.07
CA ALA A 369 -37.31 4.94 -4.68
C ALA A 369 -38.07 5.86 -5.65
N GLY A 370 -37.45 6.98 -6.06
CA GLY A 370 -38.01 7.89 -7.04
C GLY A 370 -38.30 7.21 -8.38
N LEU A 371 -37.35 6.44 -8.92
CA LEU A 371 -37.51 5.71 -10.17
C LEU A 371 -38.63 4.66 -10.12
N VAL A 372 -38.69 3.88 -9.04
CA VAL A 372 -39.75 2.86 -8.88
C VAL A 372 -41.12 3.50 -8.69
N ASN A 373 -41.23 4.54 -7.87
CA ASN A 373 -42.48 5.28 -7.69
C ASN A 373 -42.94 5.94 -9.00
N LEU A 374 -42.02 6.48 -9.79
CA LEU A 374 -42.32 7.02 -11.11
C LEU A 374 -42.86 5.93 -12.05
N ALA A 375 -42.23 4.75 -12.05
CA ALA A 375 -42.65 3.60 -12.84
C ALA A 375 -44.00 3.01 -12.38
N ASP A 376 -44.31 3.09 -11.08
CA ASP A 376 -45.62 2.70 -10.52
C ASP A 376 -46.71 3.73 -10.88
N THR A 377 -46.36 5.02 -10.94
CA THR A 377 -47.26 6.12 -11.32
C THR A 377 -47.60 6.05 -12.81
N PHE A 378 -46.60 5.89 -13.68
CA PHE A 378 -46.77 5.82 -15.13
C PHE A 378 -46.78 4.37 -15.64
N LYS A 379 -47.82 3.60 -15.28
CA LYS A 379 -47.92 2.16 -15.62
C LYS A 379 -47.71 1.84 -17.10
N LYS A 380 -48.18 2.69 -18.02
CA LYS A 380 -47.99 2.53 -19.48
C LYS A 380 -46.52 2.61 -19.90
N SER A 381 -45.72 3.42 -19.22
CA SER A 381 -44.29 3.62 -19.50
C SER A 381 -43.38 2.85 -18.53
N ARG A 382 -43.95 2.00 -17.66
CA ARG A 382 -43.20 1.24 -16.64
C ARG A 382 -42.01 0.49 -17.22
N VAL A 383 -42.24 -0.23 -18.33
CA VAL A 383 -41.19 -1.02 -18.99
C VAL A 383 -40.07 -0.10 -19.45
N VAL A 384 -40.40 1.02 -20.10
CA VAL A 384 -39.42 2.01 -20.58
C VAL A 384 -38.58 2.58 -19.42
N ILE A 385 -39.22 2.96 -18.31
CA ILE A 385 -38.53 3.52 -17.14
C ILE A 385 -37.59 2.48 -16.51
N LEU A 386 -38.05 1.24 -16.34
CA LEU A 386 -37.22 0.17 -15.76
C LEU A 386 -36.10 -0.27 -16.69
N THR A 387 -36.33 -0.29 -18.00
CA THR A 387 -35.27 -0.54 -19.01
C THR A 387 -34.22 0.57 -18.96
N ALA A 388 -34.63 1.84 -18.87
CA ALA A 388 -33.70 2.96 -18.72
C ALA A 388 -32.87 2.84 -17.43
N ALA A 389 -33.50 2.47 -16.30
CA ALA A 389 -32.79 2.22 -15.05
C ALA A 389 -31.77 1.07 -15.19
N LEU A 390 -32.12 -0.02 -15.88
CA LEU A 390 -31.20 -1.13 -16.16
C LEU A 390 -30.03 -0.68 -17.06
N CYS A 391 -30.29 0.15 -18.07
CA CYS A 391 -29.23 0.74 -18.90
C CYS A 391 -28.26 1.58 -18.05
N ILE A 392 -28.78 2.41 -17.14
CA ILE A 392 -27.94 3.19 -16.22
C ILE A 392 -27.07 2.27 -15.36
N VAL A 393 -27.65 1.22 -14.75
CA VAL A 393 -26.88 0.24 -13.95
C VAL A 393 -25.80 -0.45 -14.79
N THR A 394 -26.09 -0.77 -16.05
CA THR A 394 -25.12 -1.39 -16.98
C THR A 394 -23.98 -0.43 -17.33
N VAL A 395 -24.28 0.85 -17.54
CA VAL A 395 -23.26 1.90 -17.74
C VAL A 395 -22.39 2.03 -16.49
N LEU A 396 -23.00 2.10 -15.30
CA LEU A 396 -22.26 2.16 -14.03
C LEU A 396 -21.36 0.94 -13.85
N ALA A 397 -21.85 -0.27 -14.12
CA ALA A 397 -21.07 -1.50 -14.08
C ALA A 397 -19.87 -1.46 -15.05
N THR A 398 -20.06 -0.93 -16.25
CA THR A 398 -18.98 -0.78 -17.24
C THR A 398 -17.94 0.24 -16.78
N LEU A 399 -18.37 1.35 -16.18
CA LEU A 399 -17.47 2.35 -15.60
C LEU A 399 -16.72 1.78 -14.39
N ALA A 400 -17.38 0.99 -13.54
CA ALA A 400 -16.76 0.33 -12.40
C ALA A 400 -15.70 -0.68 -12.85
N TRP A 401 -15.98 -1.46 -13.90
CA TRP A 401 -15.00 -2.38 -14.50
C TRP A 401 -13.75 -1.63 -15.02
N ARG A 402 -13.95 -0.53 -15.74
CA ARG A 402 -12.84 0.32 -16.21
C ARG A 402 -12.07 0.97 -15.07
N GLN A 403 -12.76 1.39 -14.01
CA GLN A 403 -12.11 1.98 -12.84
C GLN A 403 -11.34 0.92 -12.05
N ALA A 404 -11.82 -0.33 -11.97
CA ALA A 404 -11.15 -1.41 -11.25
C ALA A 404 -9.79 -1.75 -11.85
N ALA A 405 -9.65 -1.60 -13.18
CA ALA A 405 -8.37 -1.82 -13.87
C ALA A 405 -7.24 -0.90 -13.40
N MET A 406 -7.57 0.29 -12.87
CA MET A 406 -6.58 1.22 -12.30
C MET A 406 -5.82 0.62 -11.11
N TYR A 407 -6.46 -0.28 -10.36
CA TYR A 407 -5.93 -0.87 -9.13
C TYR A 407 -5.24 -2.22 -9.38
N GLY A 408 -4.96 -2.59 -10.63
CA GLY A 408 -4.30 -3.86 -10.95
C GLY A 408 -2.82 -3.92 -10.55
N ASN A 409 -2.09 -2.81 -10.63
CA ASN A 409 -0.72 -2.71 -10.12
C ASN A 409 -0.34 -1.27 -9.81
N ILE A 410 0.70 -1.11 -8.99
CA ILE A 410 1.13 0.19 -8.46
C ILE A 410 1.55 1.19 -9.54
N GLU A 411 2.18 0.72 -10.63
CA GLU A 411 2.56 1.61 -11.74
C GLU A 411 1.32 2.13 -12.49
N THR A 412 0.38 1.25 -12.80
CA THR A 412 -0.90 1.60 -13.46
C THR A 412 -1.68 2.61 -12.62
N LEU A 413 -1.68 2.42 -11.29
CA LEU A 413 -2.32 3.32 -10.33
C LEU A 413 -1.72 4.73 -10.47
N TRP A 414 -0.39 4.87 -10.42
CA TRP A 414 0.27 6.18 -10.47
C TRP A 414 0.21 6.83 -11.84
N ARG A 415 0.43 6.07 -12.93
CA ARG A 415 0.29 6.60 -14.30
C ARG A 415 -1.13 7.09 -14.56
N THR A 416 -2.15 6.34 -14.13
CA THR A 416 -3.55 6.77 -14.27
C THR A 416 -3.86 7.99 -13.42
N THR A 417 -3.29 8.06 -12.20
CA THR A 417 -3.42 9.23 -11.32
C THR A 417 -2.82 10.47 -11.99
N LEU A 418 -1.62 10.38 -12.55
CA LEU A 418 -0.98 11.50 -13.25
C LEU A 418 -1.70 11.89 -14.54
N ALA A 419 -2.27 10.94 -15.27
CA ALA A 419 -3.09 11.24 -16.45
C ALA A 419 -4.35 12.05 -16.11
N ARG A 420 -4.89 11.90 -14.89
CA ARG A 420 -6.10 12.59 -14.41
C ARG A 420 -5.80 13.82 -13.55
N ASN A 421 -4.64 13.83 -12.90
CA ASN A 421 -4.13 14.88 -12.02
C ASN A 421 -2.60 15.05 -12.23
N PRO A 422 -2.18 15.74 -13.31
CA PRO A 422 -0.76 15.94 -13.61
C PRO A 422 0.00 16.81 -12.57
N GLY A 423 -0.73 17.48 -11.67
CA GLY A 423 -0.16 18.26 -10.56
C GLY A 423 0.02 17.45 -9.28
N CYS A 424 -0.16 16.13 -9.31
CA CYS A 424 0.00 15.28 -8.15
C CYS A 424 1.49 14.98 -7.90
N TRP A 425 2.17 15.84 -7.14
CA TRP A 425 3.58 15.66 -6.76
C TRP A 425 3.83 14.30 -6.10
N MET A 426 2.89 13.80 -5.29
CA MET A 426 2.99 12.49 -4.64
C MET A 426 3.00 11.33 -5.64
N ALA A 427 2.14 11.39 -6.66
CA ALA A 427 2.13 10.37 -7.71
C ALA A 427 3.39 10.45 -8.59
N HIS A 428 3.99 11.65 -8.78
CA HIS A 428 5.29 11.76 -9.41
C HIS A 428 6.37 11.05 -8.58
N ASN A 429 6.46 11.33 -7.28
CA ASN A 429 7.43 10.69 -6.39
C ASN A 429 7.28 9.16 -6.39
N ASN A 430 6.07 8.66 -6.15
CA ASN A 430 5.83 7.22 -6.04
C ASN A 430 5.98 6.49 -7.38
N LEU A 431 5.66 7.13 -8.52
CA LEU A 431 6.01 6.56 -9.83
C LEU A 431 7.53 6.55 -10.04
N GLY A 432 8.24 7.58 -9.59
CA GLY A 432 9.71 7.61 -9.59
C GLY A 432 10.31 6.43 -8.83
N ILE A 433 9.78 6.09 -7.66
CA ILE A 433 10.22 4.93 -6.86
C ILE A 433 10.05 3.63 -7.66
N VAL A 434 8.85 3.41 -8.23
CA VAL A 434 8.56 2.22 -9.04
C VAL A 434 9.49 2.11 -10.26
N LEU A 435 9.82 3.23 -10.90
CA LEU A 435 10.72 3.26 -12.06
C LEU A 435 12.18 3.03 -11.65
N PHE A 436 12.59 3.57 -10.49
CA PHE A 436 13.91 3.36 -9.92
C PHE A 436 14.14 1.88 -9.59
N GLU A 437 13.17 1.21 -8.96
CA GLU A 437 13.21 -0.23 -8.68
C GLU A 437 13.31 -1.09 -9.94
N LYS A 438 12.77 -0.61 -11.08
CA LYS A 438 12.87 -1.24 -12.40
C LYS A 438 14.19 -0.93 -13.14
N GLY A 439 15.06 -0.10 -12.55
CA GLY A 439 16.30 0.36 -13.19
C GLY A 439 16.09 1.42 -14.28
N GLN A 440 14.88 1.99 -14.42
CA GLN A 440 14.58 3.06 -15.39
C GLN A 440 14.98 4.42 -14.81
N LEU A 441 16.29 4.61 -14.60
CA LEU A 441 16.85 5.73 -13.84
C LEU A 441 16.50 7.10 -14.43
N ASP A 442 16.59 7.29 -15.75
CA ASP A 442 16.30 8.58 -16.38
C ASP A 442 14.84 9.02 -16.21
N GLU A 443 13.88 8.09 -16.33
CA GLU A 443 12.46 8.39 -16.09
C GLU A 443 12.23 8.69 -14.60
N ALA A 444 12.85 7.92 -13.69
CA ALA A 444 12.76 8.16 -12.25
C ALA A 444 13.27 9.56 -11.86
N ILE A 445 14.46 9.95 -12.35
CA ILE A 445 15.06 11.28 -12.16
C ILE A 445 14.11 12.38 -12.64
N ALA A 446 13.50 12.24 -13.82
CA ALA A 446 12.55 13.21 -14.34
C ALA A 446 11.32 13.37 -13.43
N HIS A 447 10.80 12.26 -12.91
CA HIS A 447 9.70 12.26 -11.96
C HIS A 447 10.06 12.92 -10.62
N TYR A 448 11.23 12.63 -10.05
CA TYR A 448 11.68 13.26 -8.81
C TYR A 448 11.93 14.77 -8.96
N ARG A 449 12.60 15.19 -10.03
CA ARG A 449 12.78 16.62 -10.35
C ARG A 449 11.42 17.32 -10.48
N ARG A 450 10.43 16.67 -11.09
CA ARG A 450 9.07 17.21 -11.20
C ARG A 450 8.37 17.34 -9.85
N THR A 451 8.59 16.39 -8.93
CA THR A 451 8.12 16.50 -7.54
C THR A 451 8.73 17.72 -6.85
N LEU A 452 10.04 17.91 -6.92
CA LEU A 452 10.74 19.02 -6.28
C LEU A 452 10.35 20.40 -6.86
N GLN A 453 10.03 20.48 -8.15
CA GLN A 453 9.44 21.69 -8.74
C GLN A 453 8.09 22.07 -8.11
N MET A 454 7.27 21.08 -7.72
CA MET A 454 5.97 21.31 -7.10
C MET A 454 6.06 21.46 -5.58
N GLN A 455 7.02 20.79 -4.95
CA GLN A 455 7.24 20.74 -3.51
C GLN A 455 8.75 20.83 -3.19
N PRO A 456 9.34 22.05 -3.20
CA PRO A 456 10.78 22.25 -3.00
C PRO A 456 11.32 21.79 -1.64
N ASN A 457 10.45 21.63 -0.64
CA ASN A 457 10.82 21.25 0.72
C ASN A 457 10.57 19.75 1.01
N PHE A 458 10.33 18.93 -0.01
CA PHE A 458 10.03 17.51 0.16
C PHE A 458 11.31 16.67 0.07
N TRP A 459 11.99 16.51 1.22
CA TRP A 459 13.29 15.85 1.33
C TRP A 459 13.28 14.38 0.87
N ASP A 460 12.14 13.68 0.94
CA ASP A 460 12.04 12.33 0.37
C ASP A 460 12.38 12.31 -1.12
N ALA A 461 11.91 13.30 -1.87
CA ALA A 461 12.21 13.41 -3.29
C ALA A 461 13.68 13.83 -3.54
N ASP A 462 14.29 14.56 -2.61
CA ASP A 462 15.71 14.95 -2.70
C ASP A 462 16.62 13.72 -2.59
N TYR A 463 16.49 12.88 -1.54
CA TYR A 463 17.35 11.69 -1.42
C TYR A 463 16.99 10.61 -2.44
N ASN A 464 15.73 10.51 -2.88
CA ASN A 464 15.34 9.61 -3.96
C ASN A 464 15.97 10.04 -5.30
N LEU A 465 16.00 11.34 -5.59
CA LEU A 465 16.73 11.89 -6.72
C LEU A 465 18.23 11.63 -6.60
N GLY A 466 18.81 11.89 -5.43
CA GLY A 466 20.23 11.62 -5.17
C GLY A 466 20.59 10.15 -5.38
N SER A 467 19.76 9.23 -4.90
CA SER A 467 19.96 7.77 -5.09
C SER A 467 19.87 7.36 -6.58
N ALA A 468 18.95 7.95 -7.34
CA ALA A 468 18.82 7.69 -8.77
C ALA A 468 20.00 8.25 -9.58
N LEU A 469 20.47 9.45 -9.25
CA LEU A 469 21.66 10.06 -9.84
C LEU A 469 22.92 9.24 -9.51
N LEU A 470 23.04 8.76 -8.28
CA LEU A 470 24.14 7.90 -7.85
C LEU A 470 24.20 6.61 -8.67
N GLY A 471 23.04 5.95 -8.87
CA GLY A 471 22.92 4.76 -9.72
C GLY A 471 23.29 5.01 -11.19
N LYS A 472 23.17 6.25 -11.66
CA LYS A 472 23.59 6.68 -13.01
C LYS A 472 25.08 7.05 -13.09
N GLY A 473 25.76 7.15 -11.94
CA GLY A 473 27.15 7.59 -11.85
C GLY A 473 27.33 9.12 -11.79
N GLU A 474 26.24 9.89 -11.66
CA GLU A 474 26.27 11.35 -11.49
C GLU A 474 26.52 11.70 -10.01
N VAL A 475 27.68 11.28 -9.48
CA VAL A 475 27.99 11.26 -8.04
C VAL A 475 27.97 12.64 -7.40
N ASP A 476 28.50 13.67 -8.05
CA ASP A 476 28.57 15.02 -7.47
C ASP A 476 27.18 15.66 -7.33
N GLU A 477 26.30 15.46 -8.31
CA GLU A 477 24.91 15.93 -8.23
C GLU A 477 24.12 15.12 -7.19
N ALA A 478 24.39 13.81 -7.08
CA ALA A 478 23.80 12.97 -6.05
C ALA A 478 24.12 13.47 -4.63
N ILE A 479 25.38 13.83 -4.35
CA ILE A 479 25.79 14.38 -3.05
C ILE A 479 25.03 15.67 -2.75
N LEU A 480 24.92 16.58 -3.72
CA LEU A 480 24.22 17.86 -3.54
C LEU A 480 22.76 17.65 -3.06
N TYR A 481 22.00 16.81 -3.75
CA TYR A 481 20.61 16.55 -3.37
C TYR A 481 20.49 15.77 -2.06
N CYS A 482 21.38 14.82 -1.78
CA CYS A 482 21.41 14.12 -0.51
C CYS A 482 21.77 15.05 0.67
N GLU A 483 22.69 16.00 0.48
CA GLU A 483 23.01 17.04 1.48
C GLU A 483 21.80 17.95 1.72
N GLU A 484 21.08 18.35 0.67
CA GLU A 484 19.83 19.10 0.81
C GLU A 484 18.77 18.33 1.60
N ALA A 485 18.61 17.02 1.34
CA ALA A 485 17.67 16.17 2.07
C ALA A 485 18.00 16.14 3.57
N VAL A 486 19.27 15.90 3.92
CA VAL A 486 19.76 15.88 5.31
C VAL A 486 19.68 17.26 5.97
N ALA A 487 19.87 18.35 5.22
CA ALA A 487 19.71 19.71 5.73
C ALA A 487 18.24 20.02 6.07
N LYS A 488 17.29 19.52 5.26
CA LYS A 488 15.85 19.69 5.47
C LYS A 488 15.33 18.83 6.63
N GLU A 489 15.77 17.57 6.73
CA GLU A 489 15.41 16.66 7.82
C GLU A 489 16.64 15.86 8.30
N PRO A 490 17.36 16.36 9.33
CA PRO A 490 18.57 15.71 9.83
C PRO A 490 18.32 14.35 10.50
N ASN A 491 17.10 14.08 10.97
CA ASN A 491 16.75 12.86 11.71
C ASN A 491 16.07 11.79 10.83
N ASP A 492 16.22 11.89 9.51
CA ASP A 492 15.73 10.88 8.57
C ASP A 492 16.85 9.88 8.24
N ALA A 493 16.67 8.62 8.65
CA ALA A 493 17.70 7.59 8.48
C ALA A 493 17.92 7.18 7.01
N ASP A 494 16.90 7.31 6.14
CA ASP A 494 17.00 6.98 4.72
C ASP A 494 17.82 8.05 3.99
N ALA A 495 17.59 9.34 4.28
CA ALA A 495 18.38 10.45 3.78
C ALA A 495 19.86 10.36 4.22
N GLN A 496 20.12 9.99 5.47
CA GLN A 496 21.48 9.78 6.00
C GLN A 496 22.21 8.65 5.24
N VAL A 497 21.53 7.53 4.96
CA VAL A 497 22.11 6.42 4.17
C VAL A 497 22.34 6.82 2.72
N ALA A 498 21.41 7.53 2.09
CA ALA A 498 21.57 7.99 0.71
C ALA A 498 22.80 8.91 0.56
N LEU A 499 23.00 9.83 1.50
CA LEU A 499 24.21 10.67 1.53
C LEU A 499 25.47 9.84 1.77
N ALA A 500 25.45 8.91 2.73
CA ALA A 500 26.58 8.04 3.02
C ALA A 500 27.00 7.20 1.81
N ASN A 501 26.03 6.62 1.08
CA ASN A 501 26.27 5.87 -0.15
C ASN A 501 26.95 6.75 -1.22
N ALA A 502 26.46 7.99 -1.40
CA ALA A 502 27.03 8.91 -2.38
C ALA A 502 28.46 9.34 -2.02
N LEU A 503 28.73 9.60 -0.74
CA LEU A 503 30.06 9.92 -0.23
C LEU A 503 31.04 8.75 -0.36
N LEU A 504 30.58 7.53 -0.07
CA LEU A 504 31.38 6.31 -0.21
C LEU A 504 31.81 6.11 -1.68
N GLN A 505 30.88 6.26 -2.63
CA GLN A 505 31.21 6.17 -4.06
C GLN A 505 32.17 7.26 -4.52
N LYS A 506 32.12 8.46 -3.90
CA LYS A 506 33.10 9.54 -4.12
C LYS A 506 34.44 9.32 -3.41
N LYS A 507 34.61 8.22 -2.68
CA LYS A 507 35.79 7.89 -1.86
C LYS A 507 36.02 8.85 -0.67
N ARG A 508 34.97 9.52 -0.19
CA ARG A 508 34.96 10.27 1.08
C ARG A 508 34.53 9.34 2.22
N ILE A 509 35.37 8.33 2.50
CA ILE A 509 35.04 7.19 3.37
C ILE A 509 34.75 7.64 4.81
N ASP A 510 35.55 8.56 5.37
CA ASP A 510 35.34 9.06 6.73
C ASP A 510 33.99 9.75 6.91
N ASP A 511 33.59 10.58 5.95
CA ASP A 511 32.29 11.26 5.98
C ASP A 511 31.14 10.26 5.86
N ALA A 512 31.28 9.27 4.98
CA ALA A 512 30.28 8.20 4.82
C ALA A 512 30.05 7.42 6.12
N ILE A 513 31.12 7.07 6.84
CA ILE A 513 31.04 6.37 8.15
C ILE A 513 30.20 7.18 9.14
N VAL A 514 30.43 8.50 9.24
CA VAL A 514 29.67 9.38 10.16
C VAL A 514 28.17 9.33 9.85
N HIS A 515 27.80 9.40 8.58
CA HIS A 515 26.40 9.38 8.16
C HIS A 515 25.74 8.01 8.35
N TYR A 516 26.44 6.91 8.06
CA TYR A 516 25.93 5.57 8.39
C TYR A 516 25.76 5.35 9.90
N GLN A 517 26.70 5.83 10.73
CA GLN A 517 26.58 5.75 12.18
C GLN A 517 25.35 6.51 12.71
N LYS A 518 25.07 7.69 12.16
CA LYS A 518 23.84 8.45 12.47
C LYS A 518 22.58 7.63 12.11
N ALA A 519 22.54 7.07 10.91
CA ALA A 519 21.40 6.26 10.47
C ALA A 519 21.20 5.01 11.36
N ALA A 520 22.28 4.32 11.71
CA ALA A 520 22.25 3.14 12.58
C ALA A 520 21.87 3.49 14.04
N ALA A 521 22.22 4.69 14.52
CA ALA A 521 21.78 5.19 15.83
C ALA A 521 20.27 5.52 15.84
N MET A 522 19.74 6.06 14.73
CA MET A 522 18.31 6.36 14.59
C MET A 522 17.46 5.10 14.46
N ARG A 523 17.92 4.13 13.67
CA ARG A 523 17.27 2.82 13.47
C ARG A 523 18.29 1.69 13.64
N PRO A 524 18.41 1.11 14.86
CA PRO A 524 19.36 0.04 15.12
C PRO A 524 19.15 -1.20 14.26
N ASP A 525 17.93 -1.49 13.82
CA ASP A 525 17.53 -2.60 12.96
C ASP A 525 17.56 -2.26 11.46
N TYR A 526 18.17 -1.15 11.06
CA TYR A 526 18.24 -0.75 9.67
C TYR A 526 19.39 -1.43 8.92
N PHE A 527 19.03 -2.45 8.14
CA PHE A 527 19.97 -3.25 7.35
C PHE A 527 20.92 -2.40 6.49
N LEU A 528 20.39 -1.44 5.72
CA LEU A 528 21.20 -0.64 4.78
C LEU A 528 22.25 0.21 5.49
N ALA A 529 21.93 0.74 6.68
CA ALA A 529 22.90 1.50 7.47
C ALA A 529 24.03 0.61 8.02
N ARG A 530 23.71 -0.56 8.57
CA ARG A 530 24.74 -1.49 9.11
C ARG A 530 25.60 -2.09 8.01
N TYR A 531 24.98 -2.53 6.92
CA TYR A 531 25.68 -3.06 5.75
C TYR A 531 26.60 -2.01 5.13
N GLY A 532 26.09 -0.79 4.89
CA GLY A 532 26.89 0.31 4.36
C GLY A 532 28.02 0.73 5.29
N LEU A 533 27.79 0.75 6.61
CA LEU A 533 28.84 1.01 7.60
C LEU A 533 29.93 -0.06 7.57
N GLY A 534 29.54 -1.34 7.52
CA GLY A 534 30.48 -2.45 7.40
C GLY A 534 31.34 -2.35 6.14
N HIS A 535 30.72 -2.01 5.01
CA HIS A 535 31.43 -1.79 3.74
C HIS A 535 32.40 -0.60 3.80
N ALA A 536 31.97 0.54 4.34
CA ALA A 536 32.83 1.72 4.46
C ALA A 536 34.02 1.47 5.43
N LEU A 537 33.80 0.73 6.52
CA LEU A 537 34.85 0.34 7.46
C LEU A 537 35.84 -0.65 6.85
N LEU A 538 35.37 -1.55 5.99
CA LEU A 538 36.23 -2.43 5.20
C LEU A 538 37.12 -1.61 4.26
N GLU A 539 36.57 -0.68 3.48
CA GLU A 539 37.38 0.19 2.59
C GLU A 539 38.40 1.04 3.36
N LYS A 540 38.12 1.35 4.64
CA LYS A 540 39.04 2.06 5.54
C LYS A 540 40.13 1.15 6.15
N GLY A 541 39.99 -0.17 6.05
CA GLY A 541 40.87 -1.15 6.70
C GLY A 541 40.57 -1.41 8.19
N GLN A 542 39.40 -0.97 8.69
CA GLN A 542 38.96 -1.21 10.07
C GLN A 542 38.24 -2.57 10.19
N LEU A 543 38.99 -3.65 9.96
CA LEU A 543 38.45 -5.00 9.75
C LEU A 543 37.57 -5.52 10.89
N SER A 544 38.01 -5.37 12.14
CA SER A 544 37.24 -5.85 13.31
C SER A 544 35.86 -5.20 13.42
N ALA A 545 35.78 -3.88 13.18
CA ALA A 545 34.52 -3.16 13.20
C ALA A 545 33.65 -3.49 11.97
N ALA A 546 34.27 -3.68 10.80
CA ALA A 546 33.57 -4.12 9.59
C ALA A 546 32.89 -5.48 9.79
N ILE A 547 33.59 -6.45 10.40
CA ILE A 547 33.06 -7.78 10.74
C ILE A 547 31.87 -7.66 11.70
N GLU A 548 32.00 -6.86 12.76
CA GLU A 548 30.93 -6.65 13.75
C GLU A 548 29.65 -6.12 13.07
N HIS A 549 29.77 -5.05 12.28
CA HIS A 549 28.63 -4.44 11.61
C HIS A 549 28.02 -5.33 10.52
N CYS A 550 28.83 -6.09 9.78
CA CYS A 550 28.32 -7.06 8.80
C CYS A 550 27.58 -8.23 9.46
N ARG A 551 28.11 -8.78 10.56
CA ARG A 551 27.40 -9.81 11.35
C ARG A 551 26.07 -9.25 11.87
N ALA A 552 26.09 -8.03 12.39
CA ALA A 552 24.91 -7.34 12.87
C ALA A 552 23.88 -7.05 11.76
N ALA A 553 24.32 -6.84 10.51
CA ALA A 553 23.45 -6.71 9.33
C ALA A 553 22.85 -8.07 8.92
N LEU A 554 23.63 -9.15 8.94
CA LEU A 554 23.16 -10.50 8.63
C LEU A 554 22.18 -11.05 9.67
N LEU A 555 22.19 -10.57 10.91
CA LEU A 555 21.11 -10.85 11.88
C LEU A 555 19.76 -10.31 11.41
N ILE A 556 19.75 -9.20 10.66
CA ILE A 556 18.53 -8.55 10.15
C ILE A 556 18.11 -9.19 8.82
N ARG A 557 19.05 -9.40 7.89
CA ARG A 557 18.81 -10.08 6.61
C ARG A 557 19.82 -11.21 6.39
N PRO A 558 19.53 -12.43 6.90
CA PRO A 558 20.46 -13.56 6.82
C PRO A 558 20.72 -14.09 5.40
N GLY A 559 19.89 -13.69 4.43
CA GLY A 559 19.96 -14.15 3.04
C GLY A 559 20.53 -13.12 2.07
N ASN A 560 21.25 -12.10 2.53
CA ASN A 560 21.82 -11.09 1.64
C ASN A 560 23.23 -11.51 1.13
N PRO A 561 23.41 -11.77 -0.18
CA PRO A 561 24.66 -12.29 -0.71
C PRO A 561 25.79 -11.26 -0.69
N ASP A 562 25.49 -9.98 -0.89
CA ASP A 562 26.50 -8.91 -0.89
C ASP A 562 27.09 -8.72 0.51
N CYS A 563 26.26 -8.74 1.55
CA CYS A 563 26.70 -8.67 2.94
C CYS A 563 27.55 -9.89 3.35
N HIS A 564 27.21 -11.09 2.87
CA HIS A 564 28.08 -12.26 3.05
C HIS A 564 29.42 -12.09 2.35
N THR A 565 29.43 -11.50 1.15
CA THR A 565 30.67 -11.25 0.39
C THR A 565 31.55 -10.21 1.12
N ILE A 566 30.99 -9.09 1.58
CA ILE A 566 31.74 -8.07 2.33
C ILE A 566 32.27 -8.63 3.66
N LEU A 567 31.47 -9.41 4.38
CA LEU A 567 31.93 -10.09 5.59
C LEU A 567 33.08 -11.06 5.31
N ALA A 568 32.97 -11.84 4.23
CA ALA A 568 34.01 -12.79 3.85
C ALA A 568 35.33 -12.09 3.48
N ILE A 569 35.28 -10.96 2.77
CA ILE A 569 36.47 -10.14 2.47
C ILE A 569 37.11 -9.65 3.78
N ALA A 570 36.32 -9.06 4.68
CA ALA A 570 36.83 -8.57 5.96
C ALA A 570 37.44 -9.68 6.83
N LEU A 571 36.82 -10.87 6.84
CA LEU A 571 37.33 -12.05 7.55
C LEU A 571 38.64 -12.55 6.95
N ASP A 572 38.73 -12.64 5.62
CA ASP A 572 39.95 -13.08 4.95
C ASP A 572 41.11 -12.10 5.16
N GLU A 573 40.87 -10.79 5.03
CA GLU A 573 41.88 -9.77 5.33
C GLU A 573 42.32 -9.76 6.80
N SER A 574 41.47 -10.24 7.71
CA SER A 574 41.80 -10.38 9.14
C SER A 574 42.39 -11.74 9.53
N GLY A 575 42.70 -12.62 8.55
CA GLY A 575 43.30 -13.93 8.76
C GLY A 575 42.32 -15.06 9.14
N HIS A 576 41.01 -14.80 9.15
CA HIS A 576 39.96 -15.78 9.46
C HIS A 576 39.49 -16.52 8.20
N SER A 577 40.42 -17.04 7.39
CA SER A 577 40.13 -17.57 6.04
C SER A 577 39.15 -18.76 6.02
N VAL A 578 39.08 -19.59 7.07
CA VAL A 578 38.09 -20.68 7.16
C VAL A 578 36.65 -20.13 7.22
N GLU A 579 36.41 -19.10 8.04
CA GLU A 579 35.09 -18.47 8.14
C GLU A 579 34.77 -17.67 6.88
N ALA A 580 35.78 -17.05 6.26
CA ALA A 580 35.63 -16.37 4.98
C ALA A 580 35.12 -17.31 3.87
N ILE A 581 35.69 -18.52 3.74
CA ILE A 581 35.23 -19.54 2.77
C ILE A 581 33.75 -19.85 2.98
N GLN A 582 33.33 -20.10 4.22
CA GLN A 582 31.93 -20.42 4.53
C GLN A 582 30.98 -19.30 4.08
N HIS A 583 31.35 -18.04 4.28
CA HIS A 583 30.54 -16.91 3.86
C HIS A 583 30.56 -16.67 2.34
N TYR A 584 31.68 -16.90 1.66
CA TYR A 584 31.70 -16.89 0.19
C TYR A 584 30.83 -18.01 -0.39
N GLU A 585 30.94 -19.23 0.13
CA GLU A 585 30.09 -20.35 -0.28
C GLU A 585 28.62 -20.02 -0.07
N ARG A 586 28.27 -19.44 1.10
CA ARG A 586 26.90 -19.01 1.37
C ARG A 586 26.42 -17.92 0.41
N ALA A 587 27.28 -16.96 0.07
CA ALA A 587 26.95 -15.95 -0.94
C ALA A 587 26.68 -16.58 -2.31
N LEU A 588 27.45 -17.60 -2.69
CA LEU A 588 27.30 -18.32 -3.97
C LEU A 588 26.11 -19.28 -3.99
N GLU A 589 25.72 -19.85 -2.85
CA GLU A 589 24.47 -20.61 -2.73
C GLU A 589 23.25 -19.71 -3.01
N ILE A 590 23.30 -18.47 -2.54
CA ILE A 590 22.21 -17.49 -2.70
C ILE A 590 22.25 -16.85 -4.09
N SER A 591 23.44 -16.46 -4.56
CA SER A 591 23.67 -15.81 -5.85
C SER A 591 24.83 -16.49 -6.60
N PRO A 592 24.56 -17.56 -7.35
CA PRO A 592 25.59 -18.34 -8.05
C PRO A 592 26.37 -17.57 -9.12
N GLN A 593 25.87 -16.41 -9.55
CA GLN A 593 26.45 -15.59 -10.60
C GLN A 593 27.25 -14.38 -10.06
N SER A 594 27.45 -14.30 -8.74
CA SER A 594 28.24 -13.22 -8.14
C SER A 594 29.71 -13.32 -8.54
N VAL A 595 30.12 -12.51 -9.52
CA VAL A 595 31.52 -12.44 -9.99
C VAL A 595 32.47 -12.14 -8.83
N SER A 596 32.09 -11.24 -7.92
CA SER A 596 32.90 -10.85 -6.76
C SER A 596 33.13 -12.04 -5.82
N ALA A 597 32.07 -12.74 -5.42
CA ALA A 597 32.19 -13.90 -4.54
C ALA A 597 32.95 -15.08 -5.19
N LEU A 598 32.69 -15.33 -6.48
CA LEU A 598 33.40 -16.36 -7.25
C LEU A 598 34.91 -16.06 -7.32
N ASN A 599 35.25 -14.81 -7.68
CA ASN A 599 36.63 -14.37 -7.80
C ASN A 599 37.37 -14.42 -6.47
N ASN A 600 36.79 -13.87 -5.40
CA ASN A 600 37.48 -13.79 -4.12
C ASN A 600 37.63 -15.16 -3.45
N LEU A 601 36.64 -16.05 -3.59
CA LEU A 601 36.80 -17.44 -3.14
C LEU A 601 37.85 -18.18 -3.96
N ALA A 602 37.85 -18.02 -5.28
CA ALA A 602 38.87 -18.62 -6.14
C ALA A 602 40.27 -18.13 -5.80
N TRP A 603 40.43 -16.83 -5.53
CA TRP A 603 41.69 -16.23 -5.10
C TRP A 603 42.17 -16.88 -3.81
N LEU A 604 41.34 -16.88 -2.77
CA LEU A 604 41.65 -17.47 -1.47
C LEU A 604 42.07 -18.95 -1.62
N LEU A 605 41.31 -19.75 -2.37
CA LEU A 605 41.63 -21.17 -2.60
C LEU A 605 42.92 -21.39 -3.43
N ALA A 606 43.37 -20.39 -4.20
CA ALA A 606 44.61 -20.49 -4.96
C ALA A 606 45.83 -20.01 -4.17
N THR A 607 45.68 -18.96 -3.37
CA THR A 607 46.81 -18.20 -2.83
C THR A 607 46.96 -18.28 -1.31
N CYS A 608 46.01 -18.87 -0.58
CA CYS A 608 46.05 -18.90 0.88
C CYS A 608 47.40 -19.43 1.43
N PRO A 609 47.99 -18.77 2.46
CA PRO A 609 49.21 -19.26 3.09
C PRO A 609 49.04 -20.67 3.69
N ASP A 610 47.83 -20.99 4.18
CA ASP A 610 47.48 -22.29 4.73
C ASP A 610 47.22 -23.31 3.62
N VAL A 611 48.13 -24.28 3.53
CA VAL A 611 48.08 -25.39 2.56
C VAL A 611 46.79 -26.20 2.66
N SER A 612 46.20 -26.31 3.85
CA SER A 612 44.98 -27.10 4.07
C SER A 612 43.74 -26.50 3.40
N LEU A 613 43.77 -25.20 3.13
CA LEU A 613 42.68 -24.46 2.48
C LEU A 613 42.86 -24.33 0.97
N ARG A 614 44.07 -24.59 0.44
CA ARG A 614 44.33 -24.47 -0.99
C ARG A 614 43.70 -25.60 -1.80
N ASN A 615 43.10 -25.23 -2.92
CA ASN A 615 42.50 -26.14 -3.88
C ASN A 615 42.51 -25.54 -5.29
N GLY A 616 43.62 -25.74 -6.02
CA GLY A 616 43.79 -25.21 -7.37
C GLY A 616 42.71 -25.66 -8.36
N ALA A 617 42.23 -26.90 -8.28
CA ALA A 617 41.19 -27.40 -9.18
C ALA A 617 39.85 -26.67 -8.98
N ARG A 618 39.45 -26.45 -7.72
CA ARG A 618 38.24 -25.69 -7.39
C ARG A 618 38.41 -24.20 -7.69
N ALA A 619 39.59 -23.63 -7.42
CA ALA A 619 39.90 -22.24 -7.75
C ALA A 619 39.74 -21.97 -9.25
N ILE A 620 40.27 -22.84 -10.12
CA ILE A 620 40.09 -22.74 -11.58
C ILE A 620 38.61 -22.77 -11.95
N GLN A 621 37.83 -23.71 -11.40
CA GLN A 621 36.41 -23.83 -11.72
C GLN A 621 35.64 -22.54 -11.40
N LEU A 622 35.87 -21.97 -10.21
CA LEU A 622 35.20 -20.75 -9.77
C LEU A 622 35.67 -19.52 -10.57
N ALA A 623 36.97 -19.40 -10.83
CA ALA A 623 37.53 -18.32 -11.63
C ALA A 623 37.05 -18.35 -13.09
N GLN A 624 36.91 -19.55 -13.69
CA GLN A 624 36.33 -19.71 -15.03
C GLN A 624 34.86 -19.28 -15.08
N GLN A 625 34.08 -19.59 -14.04
CA GLN A 625 32.70 -19.11 -13.94
C GLN A 625 32.66 -17.58 -13.83
N ALA A 626 33.51 -16.99 -12.99
CA ALA A 626 33.63 -15.53 -12.89
C ALA A 626 34.03 -14.89 -14.23
N ASP A 627 34.94 -15.51 -14.98
CA ASP A 627 35.41 -15.03 -16.27
C ASP A 627 34.29 -15.08 -17.33
N GLN A 628 33.54 -16.18 -17.34
CA GLN A 628 32.37 -16.33 -18.21
C GLN A 628 31.30 -15.26 -17.93
N PHE A 629 31.03 -14.96 -16.66
CA PHE A 629 30.04 -13.94 -16.28
C PHE A 629 30.55 -12.50 -16.46
N SER A 630 31.87 -12.28 -16.43
CA SER A 630 32.49 -10.96 -16.66
C SER A 630 32.87 -10.71 -18.13
N GLY A 631 32.66 -11.69 -19.02
CA GLY A 631 32.90 -11.57 -20.45
C GLY A 631 34.37 -11.49 -20.85
N GLY A 632 35.30 -12.02 -20.03
CA GLY A 632 36.72 -12.13 -20.39
C GLY A 632 37.51 -10.82 -20.37
N THR A 633 36.97 -9.74 -19.79
CA THR A 633 37.58 -8.40 -19.83
C THR A 633 37.97 -7.85 -18.45
N ASN A 634 37.89 -8.69 -17.41
CA ASN A 634 38.23 -8.29 -16.05
C ASN A 634 39.64 -8.77 -15.68
N ALA A 635 40.59 -7.83 -15.53
CA ALA A 635 41.99 -8.13 -15.21
C ALA A 635 42.14 -8.90 -13.89
N VAL A 636 41.32 -8.59 -12.88
CA VAL A 636 41.36 -9.24 -11.56
C VAL A 636 40.90 -10.70 -11.66
N VAL A 637 39.85 -10.97 -12.45
CA VAL A 637 39.38 -12.35 -12.66
C VAL A 637 40.41 -13.19 -13.42
N LEU A 638 41.05 -12.61 -14.45
CA LEU A 638 42.12 -13.28 -15.20
C LEU A 638 43.36 -13.51 -14.33
N ARG A 639 43.69 -12.57 -13.43
CA ARG A 639 44.73 -12.75 -12.41
C ARG A 639 44.44 -13.94 -11.52
N THR A 640 43.22 -14.04 -11.00
CA THR A 640 42.78 -15.16 -10.16
C THR A 640 42.83 -16.49 -10.91
N LEU A 641 42.42 -16.49 -12.18
CA LEU A 641 42.52 -17.68 -13.03
C LEU A 641 43.97 -18.12 -13.23
N ALA A 642 44.90 -17.18 -13.41
CA ALA A 642 46.33 -17.46 -13.49
C ALA A 642 46.86 -18.11 -12.20
N ALA A 643 46.51 -17.54 -11.03
CA ALA A 643 46.88 -18.09 -9.73
C ALA A 643 46.32 -19.51 -9.54
N GLY A 644 45.06 -19.75 -9.91
CA GLY A 644 44.44 -21.07 -9.87
C GLY A 644 45.14 -22.10 -10.76
N TYR A 645 45.53 -21.71 -11.98
CA TYR A 645 46.32 -22.59 -12.86
C TYR A 645 47.70 -22.90 -12.28
N ALA A 646 48.37 -21.91 -11.68
CA ALA A 646 49.67 -22.11 -11.06
C ALA A 646 49.59 -23.07 -9.87
N GLU A 647 48.59 -22.93 -8.99
CA GLU A 647 48.37 -23.83 -7.86
C GLU A 647 48.03 -25.26 -8.29
N ALA A 648 47.38 -25.42 -9.46
CA ALA A 648 47.13 -26.73 -10.06
C ALA A 648 48.33 -27.31 -10.86
N GLY A 649 49.48 -26.62 -10.85
CA GLY A 649 50.69 -27.03 -11.60
C GLY A 649 50.62 -26.80 -13.12
N GLN A 650 49.61 -26.08 -13.61
CA GLN A 650 49.41 -25.77 -15.05
C GLN A 650 50.08 -24.45 -15.44
N PHE A 651 51.40 -24.33 -15.21
CA PHE A 651 52.15 -23.07 -15.36
C PHE A 651 52.07 -22.44 -16.76
N GLY A 652 52.00 -23.23 -17.84
CA GLY A 652 51.81 -22.69 -19.19
C GLY A 652 50.53 -21.88 -19.36
N LYS A 653 49.42 -22.36 -18.79
CA LYS A 653 48.13 -21.62 -18.78
C LYS A 653 48.15 -20.47 -17.79
N ALA A 654 48.84 -20.62 -16.65
CA ALA A 654 49.01 -19.55 -15.68
C ALA A 654 49.69 -18.32 -16.31
N ILE A 655 50.77 -18.53 -17.08
CA ILE A 655 51.49 -17.47 -17.78
C ILE A 655 50.59 -16.83 -18.87
N GLU A 656 49.83 -17.63 -19.62
CA GLU A 656 48.91 -17.13 -20.64
C GLU A 656 47.82 -16.23 -20.03
N SER A 657 47.12 -16.72 -19.00
CA SER A 657 46.11 -15.96 -18.26
C SER A 657 46.70 -14.72 -17.58
N GLY A 658 47.91 -14.84 -17.00
CA GLY A 658 48.62 -13.71 -16.39
C GLY A 658 48.95 -12.62 -17.41
N ARG A 659 49.49 -12.98 -18.58
CA ARG A 659 49.77 -12.02 -19.66
C ARG A 659 48.49 -11.41 -20.24
N ALA A 660 47.40 -12.16 -20.28
CA ALA A 660 46.09 -11.62 -20.63
C ALA A 660 45.62 -10.58 -19.60
N ALA A 661 45.73 -10.89 -18.30
CA ALA A 661 45.42 -9.96 -17.21
C ALA A 661 46.27 -8.69 -17.30
N THR A 662 47.58 -8.79 -17.54
CA THR A 662 48.49 -7.64 -17.67
C THR A 662 48.09 -6.72 -18.82
N ARG A 663 47.74 -7.28 -19.99
CA ARG A 663 47.27 -6.49 -21.13
C ARG A 663 45.98 -5.74 -20.81
N VAL A 664 45.04 -6.40 -20.14
CA VAL A 664 43.77 -5.77 -19.72
C VAL A 664 44.03 -4.66 -18.70
N ALA A 665 44.87 -4.89 -17.69
CA ALA A 665 45.23 -3.90 -16.69
C ALA A 665 45.90 -2.66 -17.33
N GLN A 666 46.81 -2.85 -18.28
CA GLN A 666 47.45 -1.76 -19.03
C GLN A 666 46.45 -0.98 -19.89
N MET A 667 45.52 -1.66 -20.57
CA MET A 667 44.44 -0.99 -21.32
C MET A 667 43.52 -0.16 -20.41
N GLN A 668 43.35 -0.59 -19.15
CA GLN A 668 42.58 0.11 -18.12
C GLN A 668 43.39 1.20 -17.39
N GLY A 669 44.70 1.31 -17.66
CA GLY A 669 45.59 2.28 -17.00
C GLY A 669 46.03 1.89 -15.59
N ASP A 670 45.79 0.65 -15.15
CA ASP A 670 46.19 0.14 -13.84
C ASP A 670 47.63 -0.39 -13.85
N ASN A 671 48.57 0.54 -13.79
CA ASN A 671 50.00 0.23 -13.80
C ASN A 671 50.47 -0.52 -12.53
N SER A 672 49.73 -0.40 -11.41
CA SER A 672 50.06 -1.09 -10.17
C SER A 672 49.78 -2.59 -10.31
N LEU A 673 48.57 -2.93 -10.75
CA LEU A 673 48.17 -4.31 -10.98
C LEU A 673 49.02 -4.96 -12.08
N ALA A 674 49.35 -4.22 -13.14
CA ALA A 674 50.24 -4.72 -14.19
C ALA A 674 51.62 -5.09 -13.64
N GLY A 675 52.20 -4.27 -12.76
CA GLY A 675 53.49 -4.55 -12.10
C GLY A 675 53.43 -5.76 -11.17
N GLU A 676 52.35 -5.90 -10.36
CA GLU A 676 52.14 -7.10 -9.53
C GLU A 676 52.04 -8.37 -10.38
N LEU A 677 51.31 -8.31 -11.49
CA LEU A 677 51.15 -9.43 -12.40
C LEU A 677 52.46 -9.86 -13.04
N GLU A 678 53.35 -8.92 -13.41
CA GLU A 678 54.68 -9.26 -13.94
C GLU A 678 55.52 -10.02 -12.92
N GLN A 679 55.46 -9.64 -11.64
CA GLN A 679 56.14 -10.37 -10.57
C GLN A 679 55.56 -11.78 -10.38
N GLN A 680 54.24 -11.92 -10.44
CA GLN A 680 53.56 -13.22 -10.34
C GLN A 680 53.89 -14.12 -11.54
N ILE A 681 53.93 -13.57 -12.76
CA ILE A 681 54.32 -14.31 -13.97
C ILE A 681 55.77 -14.81 -13.87
N ALA A 682 56.69 -14.01 -13.33
CA ALA A 682 58.07 -14.44 -13.13
C ALA A 682 58.16 -15.67 -12.20
N LEU A 683 57.33 -15.74 -11.16
CA LEU A 683 57.23 -16.95 -10.31
C LEU A 683 56.70 -18.15 -11.12
N TYR A 684 55.69 -17.93 -11.95
CA TYR A 684 55.11 -18.99 -12.78
C TYR A 684 56.09 -19.52 -13.84
N GLU A 685 56.94 -18.66 -14.41
CA GLU A 685 58.03 -19.04 -15.32
C GLU A 685 59.10 -19.90 -14.63
N LEU A 686 59.27 -19.73 -13.32
CA LEU A 686 60.13 -20.56 -12.47
C LEU A 686 59.43 -21.84 -11.97
N GLY A 687 58.17 -22.06 -12.33
CA GLY A 687 57.38 -23.22 -11.88
C GLY A 687 56.94 -23.13 -10.41
N LEU A 688 56.83 -21.91 -9.86
CA LEU A 688 56.42 -21.67 -8.48
C LEU A 688 55.04 -20.99 -8.45
N PRO A 689 54.05 -21.50 -7.69
CA PRO A 689 52.80 -20.80 -7.48
C PRO A 689 53.00 -19.56 -6.60
N PHE A 690 52.09 -18.59 -6.72
CA PHE A 690 52.06 -17.41 -5.87
C PHE A 690 51.16 -17.69 -4.66
N HIS A 691 51.70 -17.49 -3.45
CA HIS A 691 50.94 -17.55 -2.21
C HIS A 691 51.06 -16.23 -1.47
N GLU A 692 49.98 -15.82 -0.80
CA GLU A 692 49.98 -14.63 0.05
C GLU A 692 50.91 -14.81 1.26
N ALA A 693 51.34 -13.69 1.84
CA ALA A 693 52.01 -13.72 3.13
C ALA A 693 51.00 -14.03 4.26
N PRO A 694 51.42 -14.67 5.36
CA PRO A 694 50.60 -14.80 6.56
C PRO A 694 50.14 -13.41 7.04
N LYS A 695 48.84 -13.27 7.31
CA LYS A 695 48.18 -12.03 7.72
C LYS A 695 48.22 -11.85 9.24
#